data_AF-B2VU88-F1
#
_entry.id   AF-B2VU88-F1
#
_cell.length_a   1.000
_cell.length_b   1.000
_cell.length_c   1.000
_cell.angle_alpha   90.00
_cell.angle_beta   90.00
_cell.angle_gamma   90.00
#
_symmetry.space_group_name_H-M   'P 1'
#
loop_
_entity.id
_entity.type
_entity.pdbx_description
1 polymer ?
#
loop_
_entity_poly.entity_id
_entity_poly.type
_entity_poly.pdbx_seq_one_letter_code
_entity_poly.pdbx_strand_id
1 'polypeptide(L)'
;MTVVDVLDNPELRLIEERERIIRPPVTIQVGFRYWRGTLRINSRCTIIIFASRVEKPLVDEDCEHVHEQHVEALAARHVNPTWYPSRKRTGERGSSRDIVPLRVRPVDRLQISSTNSNRIRSVLRISVISISTPIATNPVPRNQMSASSHPLAPLSASEIKNAAAIIKASWPAHTELYYKAITLQEPPKTEVLKYLEAEHNGKPLPAISRKAFINYYIRNTNKFHEAIVDLTSGRVDRNVLLGPFIHANGDGEEIIAIEKVALEDEKVKAEIAKLELPKGTVVISDPWIYGSDGIGDEERLYQCFLYLRDPMNPSEADSNHYAMPLPISPVVSTATMKVIRVDILPTGADNTIKPVGKYKIQPPNEYIPEAQKLRTDLKPLNVVQPEGASFQVQQQGTSNVISWQKWTFRVGFNQREGMVLYDVRYDNRNLFYRLSLSDMNIPYADPRHPYFKKSAFDLGDAGAGIMANNLKLGCDCLGSIYYLSSVLSDDKGGVLDMPNVVCIHEQDAGIGFKHTNYRTGRAVVARSRELVLQSIITVSNYEYILAFIFNQAGELEYEIRATGILSTQPIDEGVEVPFGTVVHPGTLAPHHQHIFSLRIDPMIDGYDNRLVYDEAFAMPRSEWNPHGTGYYVKETVVEKSGGYDIDYDNNRSFKICNPNSRNPVNGKAVAYKIQAPPFQKILSDKDSFNYKRAEFSDHTSTSVEDFPGYACEVLSIHLKPVNFFDKNPALDVPPSEQAFNKSNLLSEQHQQPSVTATVGENGGTEELIIETLGRVGQVNNFRLVYDKETGRPKGFGFAEFADADAAASAVRNLNDYDLMGRKLRVDWSNESGSGDNAPSNRDQGAPPAMNGQQAAPAAAQPSSALGPLPPGVELPPNLTCPDAISRTLSTLPPDQLLDILSQMKGLVMTDPAKATELLRQAPQLAYAIFQSLLLLQLVDPAILTSLVETSAAPAPVAPAPPVQQVQQPPPQVTRPPMPYAGYPPQVAPTPPQPQAPQPYTQPPQQQQAPAMEQQAIYAQVMALTQQQIDALTPEYRNQIIAIRQAIMAGGRP
;
A
#
# COMPACT_ATOMS: atom_id res chain seq x y z
N MET A 1 63.66 4.91 -8.06
CA MET A 1 65.08 5.13 -8.42
C MET A 1 65.14 5.12 -9.94
N THR A 2 65.63 6.19 -10.59
CA THR A 2 65.95 6.33 -12.06
C THR A 2 65.05 5.62 -13.09
N VAL A 3 64.16 6.29 -13.85
CA VAL A 3 64.39 7.27 -14.95
C VAL A 3 64.87 6.65 -16.28
N VAL A 4 64.03 6.72 -17.32
CA VAL A 4 64.20 7.05 -18.78
C VAL A 4 62.73 7.21 -19.31
N ASP A 5 62.21 8.37 -19.73
CA ASP A 5 62.30 9.07 -21.04
C ASP A 5 61.79 8.24 -22.26
N VAL A 6 61.14 8.75 -23.33
CA VAL A 6 61.05 10.10 -23.95
C VAL A 6 59.59 10.39 -24.43
N LEU A 7 59.30 11.66 -24.79
CA LEU A 7 58.11 12.18 -25.51
C LEU A 7 58.06 11.69 -26.99
N ASP A 8 57.18 12.09 -27.94
CA ASP A 8 56.32 13.28 -28.12
C ASP A 8 55.28 13.05 -29.26
N ASN A 9 54.18 13.80 -29.36
CA ASN A 9 53.30 13.83 -30.56
C ASN A 9 52.42 15.13 -30.65
N PRO A 10 52.57 15.99 -31.68
CA PRO A 10 52.11 17.39 -31.62
C PRO A 10 50.76 17.74 -32.33
N GLU A 11 49.70 16.92 -32.25
CA GLU A 11 48.37 17.32 -32.79
C GLU A 11 47.42 18.01 -31.78
N LEU A 12 47.71 17.97 -30.48
CA LEU A 12 46.83 18.47 -29.41
C LEU A 12 46.79 20.01 -29.21
N ARG A 13 47.21 20.81 -30.20
CA ARG A 13 47.35 22.29 -30.07
C ARG A 13 46.45 23.16 -30.96
N LEU A 14 45.41 22.58 -31.58
CA LEU A 14 44.50 23.32 -32.49
C LEU A 14 43.01 23.30 -32.08
N ILE A 15 42.68 22.87 -30.85
CA ILE A 15 41.29 22.81 -30.34
C ILE A 15 41.17 23.45 -28.94
N GLU A 16 41.81 24.60 -28.71
CA GLU A 16 41.60 25.42 -27.50
C GLU A 16 41.05 26.85 -27.77
N GLU A 17 41.07 27.33 -29.01
CA GLU A 17 40.63 28.72 -29.35
C GLU A 17 39.20 28.83 -29.93
N ARG A 18 38.30 27.85 -29.68
CA ARG A 18 36.90 27.92 -30.15
C ARG A 18 35.78 27.77 -29.12
N GLU A 19 36.09 27.70 -27.82
CA GLU A 19 35.07 27.65 -26.75
C GLU A 19 35.00 28.93 -25.88
N ARG A 20 34.99 30.10 -26.54
CA ARG A 20 34.64 31.39 -25.91
C ARG A 20 33.55 32.13 -26.70
N ILE A 21 32.33 31.63 -26.65
CA ILE A 21 31.06 32.38 -26.76
C ILE A 21 29.89 31.41 -26.47
N ILE A 22 28.80 31.92 -25.87
CA ILE A 22 27.62 31.20 -25.32
C ILE A 22 27.85 30.54 -23.93
N ARG A 23 26.88 30.76 -23.03
CA ARG A 23 26.73 30.33 -21.62
C ARG A 23 25.22 30.43 -21.28
N PRO A 24 24.71 29.93 -20.13
CA PRO A 24 25.37 29.18 -19.04
C PRO A 24 24.80 27.76 -18.83
N PRO A 25 25.41 26.97 -17.93
CA PRO A 25 24.69 26.64 -16.70
C PRO A 25 25.50 26.96 -15.42
N VAL A 26 24.88 26.75 -14.25
CA VAL A 26 25.52 26.96 -12.94
C VAL A 26 26.14 25.66 -12.44
N THR A 27 27.46 25.67 -12.22
CA THR A 27 28.18 24.64 -11.46
C THR A 27 28.79 25.30 -10.24
N ILE A 28 28.50 24.80 -9.04
CA ILE A 28 29.16 25.27 -7.81
C ILE A 28 30.56 24.67 -7.76
N GLN A 29 31.60 25.48 -7.95
CA GLN A 29 32.98 25.06 -7.72
C GLN A 29 33.29 25.07 -6.21
N VAL A 30 33.48 23.90 -5.61
CA VAL A 30 34.12 23.77 -4.30
C VAL A 30 35.61 24.09 -4.46
N GLY A 31 35.98 25.35 -4.21
CA GLY A 31 37.32 25.87 -4.46
C GLY A 31 38.35 25.46 -3.39
N PHE A 32 38.98 24.31 -3.54
CA PHE A 32 40.14 23.90 -2.72
C PHE A 32 41.31 24.91 -2.85
N ARG A 33 41.46 25.80 -1.86
CA ARG A 33 42.65 26.66 -1.73
C ARG A 33 43.72 25.99 -0.88
N TYR A 34 44.66 25.31 -1.55
CA TYR A 34 45.93 24.93 -0.92
C TYR A 34 46.71 26.18 -0.49
N TRP A 35 46.93 26.35 0.81
CA TRP A 35 47.83 27.38 1.36
C TRP A 35 49.12 26.73 1.85
N ARG A 36 50.21 26.87 1.09
CA ARG A 36 51.56 26.42 1.52
C ARG A 36 52.14 27.45 2.50
N GLY A 37 51.95 27.24 3.80
CA GLY A 37 52.47 28.11 4.87
C GLY A 37 53.23 27.32 5.94
N THR A 38 54.50 26.99 5.70
CA THR A 38 55.33 26.25 6.66
C THR A 38 56.07 27.18 7.62
N LEU A 39 55.60 27.36 8.87
CA LEU A 39 56.52 27.60 10.01
C LEU A 39 55.91 27.44 11.41
N ARG A 40 56.69 26.81 12.30
CA ARG A 40 56.75 26.95 13.78
C ARG A 40 55.46 26.79 14.60
N ILE A 41 55.36 25.58 15.15
CA ILE A 41 54.90 25.27 16.52
C ILE A 41 55.27 26.38 17.52
N ASN A 42 54.34 26.72 18.42
CA ASN A 42 54.68 27.13 19.79
C ASN A 42 53.60 26.59 20.75
N SER A 43 53.99 26.22 21.98
CA SER A 43 53.19 25.29 22.81
C SER A 43 53.00 25.71 24.27
N ARG A 44 51.77 25.52 24.78
CA ARG A 44 51.31 25.33 26.18
C ARG A 44 49.79 25.01 26.13
N CYS A 45 49.22 24.04 26.85
CA CYS A 45 49.12 23.88 28.32
C CYS A 45 48.20 24.96 28.94
N THR A 46 47.14 24.66 29.71
CA THR A 46 46.72 23.39 30.36
C THR A 46 45.19 23.28 30.50
N ILE A 47 44.69 22.07 30.71
CA ILE A 47 43.33 21.69 31.13
C ILE A 47 42.93 22.36 32.46
N ILE A 48 41.64 22.69 32.64
CA ILE A 48 40.89 22.47 33.90
C ILE A 48 39.38 22.40 33.59
N ILE A 49 38.65 21.62 34.38
CA ILE A 49 37.22 21.30 34.26
C ILE A 49 36.50 21.93 35.45
N PHE A 50 35.30 22.51 35.26
CA PHE A 50 34.06 22.10 35.97
C PHE A 50 32.81 22.83 35.44
N ALA A 51 31.64 22.29 35.78
CA ALA A 51 30.33 22.60 35.18
C ALA A 51 29.42 23.44 36.10
N SER A 52 28.16 23.60 35.67
CA SER A 52 26.97 24.05 36.42
C SER A 52 26.80 25.55 36.67
N ARG A 53 25.58 26.14 36.82
CA ARG A 53 24.21 25.84 36.31
C ARG A 53 23.31 27.06 36.70
N VAL A 54 22.04 27.08 36.27
CA VAL A 54 20.89 27.86 36.84
C VAL A 54 20.66 29.31 36.36
N GLU A 55 19.71 29.41 35.42
CA GLU A 55 18.52 30.29 35.36
C GLU A 55 18.52 31.84 35.47
N LYS A 56 18.09 32.44 34.34
CA LYS A 56 17.00 33.45 34.20
C LYS A 56 17.23 34.85 34.89
N PRO A 57 16.22 35.76 34.94
CA PRO A 57 16.06 36.75 33.86
C PRO A 57 15.93 38.21 34.35
N LEU A 58 16.03 39.17 33.42
CA LEU A 58 15.56 40.55 33.62
C LEU A 58 14.83 41.09 32.38
N VAL A 59 13.91 42.02 32.63
CA VAL A 59 12.99 42.72 31.71
C VAL A 59 12.89 44.19 32.21
N ASP A 60 12.30 45.09 31.41
CA ASP A 60 12.03 46.52 31.73
C ASP A 60 13.31 47.42 31.78
N GLU A 61 13.34 48.75 31.58
CA GLU A 61 12.41 49.87 31.27
C GLU A 61 13.31 50.93 30.52
N ASP A 62 12.92 51.90 29.67
CA ASP A 62 11.75 52.28 28.85
C ASP A 62 12.20 53.43 27.87
N CYS A 63 11.26 54.09 27.16
CA CYS A 63 11.16 55.55 26.90
C CYS A 63 11.13 56.07 25.44
N GLU A 64 9.92 56.50 25.07
CA GLU A 64 9.57 57.82 24.48
C GLU A 64 9.73 58.15 22.98
N HIS A 65 8.97 59.18 22.57
CA HIS A 65 8.70 59.67 21.20
C HIS A 65 9.38 61.03 20.93
N VAL A 66 9.39 61.48 19.67
CA VAL A 66 8.82 62.79 19.23
C VAL A 66 8.75 62.86 17.68
N HIS A 67 8.10 63.87 17.11
CA HIS A 67 7.45 63.85 15.79
C HIS A 67 7.49 65.24 15.10
N GLU A 68 7.69 65.32 13.77
CA GLU A 68 7.34 66.40 12.79
C GLU A 68 7.88 65.94 11.39
N GLN A 69 7.23 66.05 10.21
CA GLN A 69 6.51 67.12 9.48
C GLN A 69 7.47 68.15 8.80
N HIS A 70 7.25 68.70 7.59
CA HIS A 70 6.09 68.74 6.66
C HIS A 70 6.54 69.03 5.18
N VAL A 71 5.61 69.42 4.26
CA VAL A 71 5.80 69.95 2.87
C VAL A 71 6.20 68.90 1.78
N GLU A 72 5.72 68.85 0.51
CA GLU A 72 4.55 69.37 -0.27
C GLU A 72 4.27 68.42 -1.49
N ALA A 73 3.07 68.33 -2.12
CA ALA A 73 2.48 69.09 -3.26
C ALA A 73 3.32 69.16 -4.58
N LEU A 74 2.80 69.03 -5.82
CA LEU A 74 1.41 68.99 -6.37
C LEU A 74 1.34 68.35 -7.81
N ALA A 75 0.21 67.69 -8.15
CA ALA A 75 -0.49 67.58 -9.48
C ALA A 75 0.28 67.30 -10.82
N ALA A 76 -0.02 66.27 -11.65
CA ALA A 76 -1.19 66.02 -12.55
C ALA A 76 -0.83 66.22 -14.08
N ARG A 77 -1.46 65.63 -15.13
CA ARG A 77 -2.53 64.61 -15.34
C ARG A 77 -2.57 64.14 -16.83
N HIS A 78 -3.04 62.90 -17.11
CA HIS A 78 -3.85 62.48 -18.31
C HIS A 78 -3.18 62.44 -19.73
N VAL A 79 -3.64 61.70 -20.78
CA VAL A 79 -4.65 60.59 -20.99
C VAL A 79 -4.41 59.84 -22.33
N ASN A 80 -4.91 58.59 -22.48
CA ASN A 80 -4.96 57.75 -23.72
C ASN A 80 -6.05 58.20 -24.73
N PRO A 81 -5.96 57.90 -26.06
CA PRO A 81 -6.99 57.01 -26.67
C PRO A 81 -6.64 56.21 -27.97
N THR A 82 -6.85 54.89 -27.93
CA THR A 82 -7.61 54.00 -28.85
C THR A 82 -7.79 54.20 -30.39
N TRP A 83 -7.49 53.09 -31.12
CA TRP A 83 -8.30 52.40 -32.18
C TRP A 83 -8.28 52.78 -33.70
N TYR A 84 -7.93 51.76 -34.52
CA TYR A 84 -8.44 51.31 -35.85
C TYR A 84 -8.72 52.29 -37.03
N PRO A 85 -8.38 51.88 -38.29
CA PRO A 85 -9.38 51.20 -39.14
C PRO A 85 -8.83 49.99 -39.94
N SER A 86 -9.58 49.46 -40.91
CA SER A 86 -9.28 48.20 -41.61
C SER A 86 -9.61 48.19 -43.12
N ARG A 87 -9.16 47.10 -43.79
CA ARG A 87 -9.76 46.40 -44.97
C ARG A 87 -9.40 46.80 -46.42
N LYS A 88 -9.33 45.71 -47.23
CA LYS A 88 -9.50 45.55 -48.71
C LYS A 88 -8.34 45.91 -49.66
N ARG A 89 -8.28 45.39 -50.90
CA ARG A 89 -8.51 44.02 -51.46
C ARG A 89 -8.29 44.01 -53.00
N THR A 90 -7.38 43.17 -53.50
CA THR A 90 -7.25 42.60 -54.87
C THR A 90 -6.24 41.43 -54.73
N GLY A 91 -6.27 40.29 -55.44
CA GLY A 91 -6.94 39.91 -56.70
C GLY A 91 -5.90 39.90 -57.84
N GLU A 92 -5.76 38.89 -58.71
CA GLU A 92 -6.37 37.56 -58.84
C GLU A 92 -5.56 36.73 -59.91
N ARG A 93 -5.69 35.39 -59.96
CA ARG A 93 -5.15 34.46 -61.02
C ARG A 93 -3.62 34.23 -61.02
N GLY A 94 -3.08 33.10 -61.49
CA GLY A 94 -3.68 31.82 -61.91
C GLY A 94 -2.75 30.99 -62.82
N SER A 95 -3.05 29.69 -63.03
CA SER A 95 -2.44 28.74 -64.02
C SER A 95 -0.91 28.47 -63.91
N SER A 96 -0.41 27.28 -63.56
CA SER A 96 -0.49 25.95 -64.22
C SER A 96 0.38 25.78 -65.48
N ARG A 97 1.24 24.74 -65.46
CA ARG A 97 1.95 24.05 -66.60
C ARG A 97 3.13 24.81 -67.26
N ASP A 98 4.11 24.17 -67.93
CA ASP A 98 4.29 22.74 -68.33
C ASP A 98 5.79 22.34 -68.58
N ILE A 99 6.05 21.02 -68.75
CA ILE A 99 7.14 20.36 -69.57
C ILE A 99 8.65 20.61 -69.17
N VAL A 100 9.55 19.64 -68.89
CA VAL A 100 9.97 18.30 -69.45
C VAL A 100 11.13 18.37 -70.49
N PRO A 101 12.27 17.68 -70.24
CA PRO A 101 12.61 16.36 -70.86
C PRO A 101 12.76 15.23 -69.81
N LEU A 102 12.32 13.97 -69.98
CA LEU A 102 12.68 12.88 -70.95
C LEU A 102 14.07 12.26 -70.68
N ARG A 103 14.17 11.01 -70.18
CA ARG A 103 14.25 9.70 -70.91
C ARG A 103 15.56 9.52 -71.70
N VAL A 104 16.20 8.33 -71.75
CA VAL A 104 15.76 7.04 -72.36
C VAL A 104 16.25 5.79 -71.56
N ARG A 105 15.91 4.56 -72.01
CA ARG A 105 16.18 3.23 -71.40
C ARG A 105 17.30 2.44 -72.16
N PRO A 106 17.30 1.09 -72.31
CA PRO A 106 17.90 0.06 -71.42
C PRO A 106 18.83 -0.97 -72.15
N VAL A 107 19.03 -2.16 -71.54
CA VAL A 107 19.52 -3.47 -72.10
C VAL A 107 21.05 -3.61 -72.17
N ASP A 108 21.69 -4.52 -71.42
CA ASP A 108 21.93 -5.98 -71.64
C ASP A 108 22.54 -6.57 -70.32
N ARG A 109 22.78 -7.87 -70.00
CA ARG A 109 22.48 -9.24 -70.46
C ARG A 109 23.78 -10.08 -70.39
N LEU A 110 23.72 -11.30 -69.82
CA LEU A 110 24.79 -12.35 -69.82
C LEU A 110 26.07 -12.06 -68.97
N GLN A 111 26.83 -13.03 -68.44
CA GLN A 111 26.59 -14.41 -67.98
C GLN A 111 27.87 -14.95 -67.24
N ILE A 112 27.86 -16.23 -66.80
CA ILE A 112 29.03 -17.11 -66.49
C ILE A 112 29.68 -16.80 -65.11
N SER A 113 29.42 -17.61 -64.07
CA SER A 113 30.09 -18.88 -63.64
C SER A 113 31.46 -18.66 -62.96
N SER A 114 31.95 -19.47 -62.02
CA SER A 114 31.52 -20.77 -61.42
C SER A 114 31.98 -20.81 -59.93
N THR A 115 31.84 -21.84 -59.08
CA THR A 115 31.66 -23.30 -59.25
C THR A 115 31.05 -23.94 -57.98
N ASN A 116 30.47 -25.14 -58.14
CA ASN A 116 30.40 -26.32 -57.24
C ASN A 116 30.86 -26.20 -55.77
N SER A 117 30.27 -26.92 -54.79
CA SER A 117 29.71 -28.28 -54.91
C SER A 117 28.85 -28.72 -53.69
N ASN A 118 27.84 -29.58 -53.93
CA ASN A 118 27.44 -30.78 -53.15
C ASN A 118 27.28 -30.73 -51.60
N ARG A 119 26.32 -31.39 -50.92
CA ARG A 119 25.25 -32.37 -51.31
C ARG A 119 24.18 -32.43 -50.18
N ILE A 120 22.87 -32.57 -50.45
CA ILE A 120 22.06 -33.83 -50.46
C ILE A 120 22.08 -34.56 -49.09
N ARG A 121 20.95 -34.94 -48.43
CA ARG A 121 19.63 -35.39 -48.96
C ARG A 121 18.43 -35.08 -48.03
N SER A 122 17.26 -35.09 -48.67
CA SER A 122 15.84 -35.10 -48.22
C SER A 122 15.45 -36.12 -47.12
N VAL A 123 14.19 -36.17 -46.61
CA VAL A 123 13.02 -36.85 -47.27
C VAL A 123 11.64 -36.27 -46.84
N LEU A 124 10.81 -36.04 -47.87
CA LEU A 124 9.33 -35.93 -48.02
C LEU A 124 8.37 -35.26 -47.00
N ARG A 125 7.32 -34.69 -47.63
CA ARG A 125 6.04 -34.24 -47.04
C ARG A 125 5.01 -35.38 -47.03
N ILE A 126 3.94 -35.22 -46.24
CA ILE A 126 2.57 -35.47 -46.73
C ILE A 126 1.76 -34.18 -46.51
N SER A 127 0.76 -33.93 -47.36
CA SER A 127 -0.16 -32.79 -47.24
C SER A 127 -1.56 -33.27 -47.59
N VAL A 128 -2.58 -32.80 -46.85
CA VAL A 128 -3.98 -32.96 -47.22
C VAL A 128 -4.55 -31.56 -47.45
N ILE A 129 -5.35 -31.43 -48.51
CA ILE A 129 -5.87 -30.16 -49.02
C ILE A 129 -7.33 -30.04 -48.59
N SER A 130 -7.75 -28.84 -48.19
CA SER A 130 -9.16 -28.43 -48.29
C SER A 130 -9.23 -27.13 -49.11
N ILE A 131 -10.29 -27.00 -49.92
CA ILE A 131 -10.41 -25.94 -50.94
C ILE A 131 -11.54 -24.98 -50.55
N SER A 132 -11.21 -23.70 -50.46
CA SER A 132 -12.17 -22.61 -50.57
C SER A 132 -11.53 -21.45 -51.35
N THR A 133 -12.28 -20.88 -52.30
CA THR A 133 -11.76 -19.89 -53.25
C THR A 133 -11.78 -18.47 -52.66
N PRO A 134 -10.69 -17.69 -52.79
CA PRO A 134 -10.64 -16.33 -52.26
C PRO A 134 -11.40 -15.36 -53.16
N ILE A 135 -12.26 -14.53 -52.55
CA ILE A 135 -12.73 -13.29 -53.19
C ILE A 135 -11.60 -12.27 -53.11
N ALA A 136 -11.14 -11.79 -54.26
CA ALA A 136 -10.02 -10.86 -54.34
C ALA A 136 -10.42 -9.45 -53.86
N THR A 137 -10.14 -9.14 -52.59
CA THR A 137 -10.03 -7.76 -52.11
C THR A 137 -8.56 -7.34 -52.08
N ASN A 138 -8.24 -6.23 -52.73
CA ASN A 138 -6.86 -5.74 -52.78
C ASN A 138 -6.39 -5.36 -51.37
N PRO A 139 -5.22 -5.83 -50.90
CA PRO A 139 -4.68 -5.38 -49.63
C PRO A 139 -4.24 -3.93 -49.75
N VAL A 140 -5.07 -3.01 -49.23
CA VAL A 140 -4.59 -1.67 -48.88
C VAL A 140 -3.44 -1.87 -47.89
N PRO A 141 -2.23 -1.34 -48.14
CA PRO A 141 -1.13 -1.48 -47.21
C PRO A 141 -1.51 -0.77 -45.91
N ARG A 142 -1.83 -1.56 -44.87
CA ARG A 142 -1.87 -1.05 -43.50
C ARG A 142 -0.45 -0.71 -43.09
N ASN A 143 -0.05 0.53 -43.39
CA ASN A 143 0.88 1.23 -42.51
C ASN A 143 0.21 1.28 -41.12
N GLN A 144 0.49 0.27 -40.30
CA GLN A 144 0.53 0.47 -38.86
C GLN A 144 1.66 1.47 -38.62
N MET A 145 1.34 2.76 -38.73
CA MET A 145 2.11 3.77 -38.02
C MET A 145 2.03 3.35 -36.56
N SER A 146 3.16 2.95 -35.99
CA SER A 146 3.26 2.77 -34.54
C SER A 146 2.79 4.07 -33.90
N ALA A 147 1.79 3.98 -33.03
CA ALA A 147 1.36 5.14 -32.28
C ALA A 147 2.58 5.67 -31.52
N SER A 148 2.93 6.93 -31.74
CA SER A 148 4.09 7.55 -31.10
C SER A 148 3.90 7.43 -29.59
N SER A 149 4.80 6.74 -28.91
CA SER A 149 4.71 6.57 -27.46
C SER A 149 4.76 7.94 -26.80
N HIS A 150 3.94 8.15 -25.77
CA HIS A 150 3.93 9.42 -25.06
C HIS A 150 5.34 9.73 -24.51
N PRO A 151 5.85 10.98 -24.59
CA PRO A 151 7.25 11.28 -24.27
C PRO A 151 7.72 10.81 -22.88
N LEU A 152 6.82 10.89 -21.88
CA LEU A 152 7.06 10.44 -20.50
C LEU A 152 6.73 8.96 -20.22
N ALA A 153 6.31 8.18 -21.22
CA ALA A 153 6.01 6.76 -21.00
C ALA A 153 7.29 5.94 -20.83
N PRO A 154 7.35 4.92 -19.95
CA PRO A 154 8.53 4.06 -19.75
C PRO A 154 9.10 3.50 -21.05
N LEU A 155 10.36 3.06 -21.07
CA LEU A 155 10.89 2.36 -22.24
C LEU A 155 10.18 1.01 -22.42
N SER A 156 9.84 0.69 -23.67
CA SER A 156 9.31 -0.61 -24.05
C SER A 156 10.42 -1.66 -24.18
N ALA A 157 10.05 -2.94 -24.13
CA ALA A 157 10.97 -4.07 -24.24
C ALA A 157 11.85 -4.05 -25.51
N SER A 158 11.36 -3.46 -26.61
CA SER A 158 12.14 -3.24 -27.84
C SER A 158 13.06 -2.02 -27.75
N GLU A 159 12.65 -0.94 -27.09
CA GLU A 159 13.50 0.23 -26.85
C GLU A 159 14.68 -0.09 -25.93
N ILE A 160 14.45 -0.88 -24.86
CA ILE A 160 15.51 -1.36 -23.94
C ILE A 160 16.55 -2.19 -24.71
N LYS A 161 16.10 -3.20 -25.46
CA LYS A 161 16.99 -4.07 -26.26
C LYS A 161 17.72 -3.30 -27.37
N ASN A 162 17.11 -2.29 -27.96
CA ASN A 162 17.76 -1.42 -28.94
C ASN A 162 18.81 -0.49 -28.30
N ALA A 163 18.51 0.08 -27.14
CA ALA A 163 19.45 0.88 -26.35
C ALA A 163 20.71 0.08 -25.98
N ALA A 164 20.52 -1.14 -25.48
CA ALA A 164 21.61 -2.09 -25.22
C ALA A 164 22.41 -2.42 -26.49
N ALA A 165 21.74 -2.71 -27.61
CA ALA A 165 22.40 -3.04 -28.87
C ALA A 165 23.29 -1.88 -29.39
N ILE A 166 22.82 -0.63 -29.28
CA ILE A 166 23.55 0.56 -29.73
C ILE A 166 24.81 0.81 -28.86
N ILE A 167 24.72 0.64 -27.53
CA ILE A 167 25.92 0.70 -26.66
C ILE A 167 26.86 -0.46 -26.92
N LYS A 168 26.36 -1.70 -27.02
CA LYS A 168 27.18 -2.88 -27.32
C LYS A 168 27.94 -2.74 -28.64
N ALA A 169 27.31 -2.16 -29.67
CA ALA A 169 27.93 -1.89 -30.97
C ALA A 169 28.98 -0.75 -30.94
N SER A 170 29.03 0.05 -29.87
CA SER A 170 30.03 1.10 -29.67
C SER A 170 31.36 0.56 -29.09
N TRP A 171 31.41 -0.73 -28.74
CA TRP A 171 32.58 -1.42 -28.21
C TRP A 171 33.06 -2.54 -29.16
N PRO A 172 34.34 -2.98 -29.05
CA PRO A 172 34.80 -4.19 -29.74
C PRO A 172 33.89 -5.40 -29.44
N ALA A 173 33.65 -6.26 -30.44
CA ALA A 173 32.63 -7.31 -30.36
C ALA A 173 32.81 -8.29 -29.16
N HIS A 174 34.04 -8.48 -28.69
CA HIS A 174 34.38 -9.33 -27.54
C HIS A 174 34.29 -8.62 -26.18
N THR A 175 34.01 -7.31 -26.14
CA THR A 175 33.88 -6.55 -24.88
C THR A 175 32.54 -6.89 -24.22
N GLU A 176 32.57 -7.71 -23.17
CA GLU A 176 31.39 -7.99 -22.37
C GLU A 176 31.00 -6.80 -21.51
N LEU A 177 29.70 -6.53 -21.46
CA LEU A 177 29.11 -5.46 -20.68
C LEU A 177 28.24 -6.05 -19.57
N TYR A 178 28.04 -5.26 -18.54
CA TYR A 178 27.24 -5.59 -17.37
C TYR A 178 26.38 -4.36 -17.07
N TYR A 179 25.15 -4.39 -17.55
CA TYR A 179 24.22 -3.25 -17.45
C TYR A 179 23.66 -3.18 -16.04
N LYS A 180 23.66 -1.98 -15.46
CA LYS A 180 23.15 -1.73 -14.10
C LYS A 180 21.81 -0.99 -14.15
N ALA A 181 21.52 -0.28 -15.24
CA ALA A 181 20.21 0.25 -15.62
C ALA A 181 20.15 0.59 -17.12
N ILE A 182 18.97 0.39 -17.74
CA ILE A 182 18.56 1.01 -19.01
C ILE A 182 17.16 1.56 -18.79
N THR A 183 17.00 2.88 -18.76
CA THR A 183 15.72 3.53 -18.45
C THR A 183 15.46 4.77 -19.29
N LEU A 184 14.25 5.34 -19.19
CA LEU A 184 13.88 6.54 -19.93
C LEU A 184 14.77 7.71 -19.49
N GLN A 185 15.50 8.31 -20.42
CA GLN A 185 15.99 9.67 -20.21
C GLN A 185 14.79 10.60 -20.44
N GLU A 186 14.18 11.07 -19.36
CA GLU A 186 13.05 12.01 -19.44
C GLU A 186 13.43 13.22 -20.31
N PRO A 187 12.59 13.62 -21.28
CA PRO A 187 12.84 14.79 -22.10
C PRO A 187 12.79 16.10 -21.29
N PRO A 188 13.41 17.19 -21.77
CA PRO A 188 13.35 18.48 -21.08
C PRO A 188 11.91 18.93 -20.82
N LYS A 189 11.59 19.31 -19.56
CA LYS A 189 10.26 19.80 -19.16
C LYS A 189 9.73 20.90 -20.10
N THR A 190 10.60 21.76 -20.61
CA THR A 190 10.29 22.84 -21.58
C THR A 190 9.88 22.37 -22.98
N GLU A 191 10.09 21.10 -23.32
CA GLU A 191 9.55 20.44 -24.52
C GLU A 191 8.27 19.69 -24.17
N VAL A 192 8.27 18.93 -23.06
CA VAL A 192 7.10 18.15 -22.60
C VAL A 192 5.89 19.06 -22.32
N LEU A 193 6.08 20.25 -21.73
CA LEU A 193 4.98 21.21 -21.52
C LEU A 193 4.32 21.67 -22.83
N LYS A 194 5.09 21.79 -23.93
CA LYS A 194 4.54 22.11 -25.27
C LYS A 194 3.78 20.93 -25.86
N TYR A 195 4.20 19.70 -25.54
CA TYR A 195 3.49 18.49 -25.93
C TYR A 195 2.17 18.36 -25.16
N LEU A 196 2.17 18.51 -23.85
CA LEU A 196 0.97 18.51 -23.01
C LEU A 196 -0.01 19.61 -23.42
N GLU A 197 0.47 20.85 -23.65
CA GLU A 197 -0.38 21.92 -24.17
C GLU A 197 -0.98 21.60 -25.55
N ALA A 198 -0.27 20.84 -26.40
CA ALA A 198 -0.83 20.37 -27.66
C ALA A 198 -1.86 19.24 -27.45
N GLU A 199 -1.54 18.24 -26.62
CA GLU A 199 -2.37 17.08 -26.29
C GLU A 199 -3.73 17.51 -25.72
N HIS A 200 -3.74 18.30 -24.65
CA HIS A 200 -4.99 18.75 -24.00
C HIS A 200 -5.85 19.67 -24.88
N ASN A 201 -5.25 20.37 -25.85
CA ASN A 201 -5.97 21.24 -26.79
C ASN A 201 -6.33 20.54 -28.12
N GLY A 202 -6.01 19.25 -28.30
CA GLY A 202 -6.24 18.53 -29.55
C GLY A 202 -5.46 19.10 -30.75
N LYS A 203 -4.33 19.78 -30.50
CA LYS A 203 -3.44 20.36 -31.53
C LYS A 203 -2.47 19.28 -32.05
N PRO A 204 -1.85 19.48 -33.22
CA PRO A 204 -0.76 18.60 -33.68
C PRO A 204 0.37 18.52 -32.66
N LEU A 205 0.72 17.28 -32.26
CA LEU A 205 1.70 17.01 -31.23
C LEU A 205 3.14 17.33 -31.73
N PRO A 206 3.96 18.07 -30.95
CA PRO A 206 5.38 18.25 -31.24
C PRO A 206 6.13 16.91 -31.25
N ALA A 207 7.03 16.73 -32.21
CA ALA A 207 7.99 15.63 -32.16
C ALA A 207 9.05 15.92 -31.08
N ILE A 208 9.22 14.98 -30.15
CA ILE A 208 10.26 15.00 -29.10
C ILE A 208 11.14 13.77 -29.32
N SER A 209 12.46 13.92 -29.23
CA SER A 209 13.36 12.77 -29.41
C SER A 209 13.29 11.82 -28.22
N ARG A 210 13.24 10.52 -28.52
CA ARG A 210 13.11 9.43 -27.56
C ARG A 210 14.50 8.96 -27.14
N LYS A 211 14.83 9.03 -25.85
CA LYS A 211 16.19 8.75 -25.34
C LYS A 211 16.19 7.77 -24.18
N ALA A 212 17.25 6.96 -24.10
CA ALA A 212 17.52 6.06 -22.98
C ALA A 212 18.74 6.56 -22.20
N PHE A 213 18.62 6.64 -20.87
CA PHE A 213 19.75 6.71 -19.95
C PHE A 213 20.22 5.28 -19.64
N ILE A 214 21.53 5.08 -19.62
CA ILE A 214 22.15 3.77 -19.44
C ILE A 214 23.34 3.92 -18.50
N ASN A 215 23.47 3.05 -17.50
CA ASN A 215 24.71 2.89 -16.75
C ASN A 215 25.16 1.41 -16.75
N TYR A 216 26.47 1.18 -16.84
CA TYR A 216 27.03 -0.16 -17.07
C TYR A 216 28.52 -0.24 -16.73
N TYR A 217 28.99 -1.45 -16.39
CA TYR A 217 30.41 -1.79 -16.34
C TYR A 217 30.85 -2.50 -17.63
N ILE A 218 32.13 -2.38 -17.96
CA ILE A 218 32.82 -3.41 -18.76
C ILE A 218 33.08 -4.59 -17.80
N ARG A 219 32.53 -5.77 -18.11
CA ARG A 219 32.53 -6.94 -17.20
C ARG A 219 33.96 -7.37 -16.86
N ASN A 220 34.17 -7.80 -15.62
CA ASN A 220 35.50 -8.13 -15.05
C ASN A 220 36.46 -6.92 -14.97
N THR A 221 35.93 -5.68 -14.87
CA THR A 221 36.72 -4.46 -14.62
C THR A 221 35.95 -3.48 -13.73
N ASN A 222 36.64 -2.52 -13.11
CA ASN A 222 36.04 -1.41 -12.38
C ASN A 222 35.59 -0.23 -13.28
N LYS A 223 35.54 -0.40 -14.61
CA LYS A 223 35.26 0.69 -15.56
C LYS A 223 33.75 0.97 -15.69
N PHE A 224 33.22 1.73 -14.74
CA PHE A 224 31.83 2.19 -14.75
C PHE A 224 31.60 3.30 -15.78
N HIS A 225 30.51 3.23 -16.53
CA HIS A 225 30.15 4.19 -17.57
C HIS A 225 28.70 4.64 -17.45
N GLU A 226 28.47 5.92 -17.78
CA GLU A 226 27.15 6.46 -18.12
C GLU A 226 27.04 6.73 -19.61
N ALA A 227 25.89 6.43 -20.20
CA ALA A 227 25.59 6.78 -21.58
C ALA A 227 24.15 7.29 -21.76
N ILE A 228 23.96 8.05 -22.85
CA ILE A 228 22.64 8.46 -23.35
C ILE A 228 22.56 8.04 -24.82
N VAL A 229 21.54 7.24 -25.15
CA VAL A 229 21.22 6.80 -26.51
C VAL A 229 19.99 7.53 -27.01
N ASP A 230 20.09 8.19 -28.15
CA ASP A 230 18.97 8.74 -28.90
C ASP A 230 18.39 7.61 -29.79
N LEU A 231 17.26 7.05 -29.35
CA LEU A 231 16.58 5.93 -30.00
C LEU A 231 15.86 6.35 -31.29
N THR A 232 15.56 7.64 -31.45
CA THR A 232 14.93 8.20 -32.66
C THR A 232 15.91 8.28 -33.84
N SER A 233 17.18 8.58 -33.58
CA SER A 233 18.26 8.63 -34.59
C SER A 233 19.15 7.38 -34.60
N GLY A 234 19.05 6.50 -33.59
CA GLY A 234 19.86 5.30 -33.46
C GLY A 234 21.32 5.57 -33.08
N ARG A 235 21.57 6.66 -32.32
CA ARG A 235 22.93 7.17 -32.03
C ARG A 235 23.20 7.25 -30.53
N VAL A 236 24.48 7.14 -30.18
CA VAL A 236 24.99 7.53 -28.86
C VAL A 236 25.22 9.05 -28.85
N ASP A 237 24.58 9.75 -27.92
CA ASP A 237 24.79 11.18 -27.70
C ASP A 237 25.86 11.45 -26.63
N ARG A 238 25.95 10.56 -25.63
CA ARG A 238 26.95 10.60 -24.55
C ARG A 238 27.36 9.18 -24.20
N ASN A 239 28.65 8.95 -23.95
CA ASN A 239 29.17 7.75 -23.30
C ASN A 239 30.46 8.15 -22.56
N VAL A 240 30.49 8.02 -21.23
CA VAL A 240 31.53 8.61 -20.37
C VAL A 240 31.94 7.59 -19.30
N LEU A 241 33.24 7.29 -19.25
CA LEU A 241 33.88 6.60 -18.13
C LEU A 241 33.84 7.49 -16.89
N LEU A 242 33.29 6.98 -15.79
CA LEU A 242 33.18 7.69 -14.52
C LEU A 242 34.46 7.58 -13.67
N GLY A 243 34.57 8.45 -12.67
CA GLY A 243 35.69 8.47 -11.72
C GLY A 243 35.64 7.32 -10.71
N PRO A 244 36.76 6.99 -10.04
CA PRO A 244 36.86 5.80 -9.17
C PRO A 244 35.95 5.83 -7.95
N PHE A 245 35.51 7.01 -7.49
CA PHE A 245 34.60 7.19 -6.35
C PHE A 245 33.12 7.25 -6.76
N ILE A 246 32.76 6.73 -7.94
CA ILE A 246 31.38 6.67 -8.42
C ILE A 246 31.06 5.21 -8.78
N HIS A 247 30.14 4.64 -8.02
CA HIS A 247 29.74 3.24 -8.08
C HIS A 247 28.28 3.09 -8.53
N ALA A 248 27.92 1.90 -9.02
CA ALA A 248 26.54 1.57 -9.37
C ALA A 248 25.78 0.90 -8.21
N ASN A 249 24.45 1.01 -8.28
CA ASN A 249 23.49 0.16 -7.57
C ASN A 249 23.81 -1.34 -7.68
N GLY A 250 23.31 -2.15 -6.76
CA GLY A 250 23.28 -3.61 -6.87
C GLY A 250 22.31 -4.12 -7.93
N ASP A 251 22.39 -5.42 -8.23
CA ASP A 251 21.30 -6.18 -8.84
C ASP A 251 21.28 -7.61 -8.27
N GLY A 252 20.14 -8.32 -8.39
CA GLY A 252 19.96 -9.61 -7.72
C GLY A 252 20.95 -10.71 -8.15
N GLU A 253 21.38 -10.73 -9.41
CA GLU A 253 22.39 -11.68 -9.89
C GLU A 253 23.77 -11.38 -9.26
N GLU A 254 24.07 -10.10 -9.02
CA GLU A 254 25.26 -9.67 -8.26
C GLU A 254 25.22 -10.15 -6.81
N ILE A 255 24.11 -9.93 -6.11
CA ILE A 255 23.95 -10.26 -4.70
C ILE A 255 24.11 -11.78 -4.49
N ILE A 256 23.42 -12.61 -5.29
CA ILE A 256 23.52 -14.07 -5.23
C ILE A 256 24.96 -14.54 -5.53
N ALA A 257 25.65 -13.90 -6.47
CA ALA A 257 27.05 -14.21 -6.77
C ALA A 257 28.01 -13.81 -5.63
N ILE A 258 27.73 -12.71 -4.91
CA ILE A 258 28.53 -12.24 -3.78
C ILE A 258 28.32 -13.13 -2.54
N GLU A 259 27.08 -13.49 -2.20
CA GLU A 259 26.78 -14.48 -1.15
C GLU A 259 27.58 -15.76 -1.40
N LYS A 260 27.48 -16.30 -2.62
CA LYS A 260 28.18 -17.53 -2.99
C LYS A 260 29.70 -17.39 -2.82
N VAL A 261 30.29 -16.29 -3.27
CA VAL A 261 31.73 -16.01 -3.11
C VAL A 261 32.14 -15.89 -1.63
N ALA A 262 31.29 -15.32 -0.79
CA ALA A 262 31.54 -15.21 0.65
C ALA A 262 31.50 -16.59 1.33
N LEU A 263 30.49 -17.42 1.07
CA LEU A 263 30.33 -18.74 1.68
C LEU A 263 31.27 -19.81 1.10
N GLU A 264 31.74 -19.65 -0.14
CA GLU A 264 32.72 -20.55 -0.76
C GLU A 264 34.19 -20.23 -0.42
N ASP A 265 34.52 -19.10 0.22
CA ASP A 265 35.92 -18.76 0.56
C ASP A 265 36.48 -19.57 1.76
N GLU A 266 37.70 -20.07 1.60
CA GLU A 266 38.35 -20.94 2.60
C GLU A 266 38.74 -20.21 3.91
N LYS A 267 38.93 -18.88 3.90
CA LYS A 267 39.13 -18.11 5.15
C LYS A 267 37.81 -18.02 5.90
N VAL A 268 36.71 -17.75 5.20
CA VAL A 268 35.37 -17.64 5.79
C VAL A 268 34.95 -18.98 6.40
N LYS A 269 35.15 -20.09 5.68
CA LYS A 269 34.98 -21.46 6.21
C LYS A 269 35.85 -21.72 7.43
N ALA A 270 37.10 -21.24 7.45
CA ALA A 270 38.01 -21.42 8.59
C ALA A 270 37.61 -20.60 9.83
N GLU A 271 36.96 -19.43 9.68
CA GLU A 271 36.34 -18.71 10.79
C GLU A 271 35.05 -19.39 11.26
N ILE A 272 34.16 -19.80 10.34
CA ILE A 272 32.92 -20.54 10.65
C ILE A 272 33.23 -21.85 11.39
N ALA A 273 34.31 -22.56 11.04
CA ALA A 273 34.71 -23.79 11.71
C ALA A 273 34.99 -23.62 13.22
N LYS A 274 35.41 -22.42 13.67
CA LYS A 274 35.68 -22.12 15.09
C LYS A 274 34.40 -21.99 15.93
N LEU A 275 33.25 -21.81 15.27
CA LEU A 275 31.93 -21.77 15.93
C LEU A 275 31.48 -23.16 16.40
N GLU A 276 32.11 -24.26 15.96
CA GLU A 276 31.72 -25.65 16.27
C GLU A 276 30.22 -25.94 16.04
N LEU A 277 29.66 -25.42 14.93
CA LEU A 277 28.24 -25.53 14.60
C LEU A 277 27.77 -27.00 14.48
N PRO A 278 26.49 -27.29 14.79
CA PRO A 278 25.90 -28.61 14.57
C PRO A 278 26.06 -29.11 13.13
N LYS A 279 26.24 -30.43 12.98
CA LYS A 279 26.38 -31.04 11.66
C LYS A 279 25.08 -30.92 10.87
N GLY A 280 25.10 -30.11 9.82
CA GLY A 280 23.95 -29.86 8.94
C GLY A 280 23.36 -28.46 9.05
N THR A 281 23.87 -27.62 9.97
CA THR A 281 23.51 -26.19 10.02
C THR A 281 23.81 -25.50 8.69
N VAL A 282 22.89 -24.64 8.25
CA VAL A 282 23.03 -23.78 7.07
C VAL A 282 23.38 -22.37 7.51
N VAL A 283 24.47 -21.83 6.95
CA VAL A 283 24.87 -20.42 7.13
C VAL A 283 24.31 -19.63 5.94
N ILE A 284 23.65 -18.51 6.24
CA ILE A 284 23.10 -17.55 5.26
C ILE A 284 23.99 -16.30 5.25
N SER A 285 24.07 -15.58 4.14
CA SER A 285 24.88 -14.37 4.00
C SER A 285 24.13 -13.26 3.29
N ASP A 286 23.83 -12.16 3.99
CA ASP A 286 23.29 -10.92 3.39
C ASP A 286 24.42 -10.03 2.86
N PRO A 287 24.58 -9.84 1.54
CA PRO A 287 25.57 -8.93 0.98
C PRO A 287 25.03 -7.49 0.99
N TRP A 288 25.41 -6.72 2.01
CA TRP A 288 25.09 -5.29 2.06
C TRP A 288 26.06 -4.46 1.21
N ILE A 289 25.53 -3.40 0.59
CA ILE A 289 26.37 -2.34 0.01
C ILE A 289 27.31 -1.80 1.09
N TYR A 290 28.57 -1.52 0.72
CA TYR A 290 29.63 -1.30 1.72
C TYR A 290 29.44 -0.09 2.64
N GLY A 291 28.60 0.86 2.24
CA GLY A 291 28.56 2.21 2.80
C GLY A 291 29.77 3.03 2.33
N SER A 292 30.11 4.07 3.09
CA SER A 292 31.34 4.85 2.91
C SER A 292 31.68 5.51 4.25
N ASP A 293 32.97 5.50 4.58
CA ASP A 293 33.57 6.22 5.71
C ASP A 293 34.73 7.14 5.26
N GLY A 294 34.92 7.28 3.95
CA GLY A 294 36.00 8.04 3.32
C GLY A 294 37.32 7.28 3.17
N ILE A 295 37.38 5.99 3.51
CA ILE A 295 38.63 5.21 3.57
C ILE A 295 38.61 4.06 2.56
N GLY A 296 39.21 4.28 1.39
CA GLY A 296 39.35 3.25 0.34
C GLY A 296 38.14 3.12 -0.60
N ASP A 297 37.27 4.15 -0.64
CA ASP A 297 36.04 4.18 -1.44
C ASP A 297 36.29 4.12 -2.98
N GLU A 298 37.54 4.04 -3.46
CA GLU A 298 37.87 3.82 -4.88
C GLU A 298 37.57 2.39 -5.40
N GLU A 299 37.35 1.41 -4.54
CA GLU A 299 36.93 0.05 -4.92
C GLU A 299 35.46 -0.20 -4.55
N ARG A 300 34.71 -0.82 -5.47
CA ARG A 300 33.33 -1.23 -5.20
C ARG A 300 33.33 -2.54 -4.40
N LEU A 301 32.98 -2.42 -3.12
CA LEU A 301 32.95 -3.50 -2.14
C LEU A 301 31.51 -3.83 -1.71
N TYR A 302 31.35 -5.00 -1.10
CA TYR A 302 30.17 -5.41 -0.33
C TYR A 302 30.60 -5.96 1.03
N GLN A 303 29.81 -5.68 2.06
CA GLN A 303 29.97 -6.18 3.43
C GLN A 303 28.94 -7.29 3.66
N CYS A 304 29.37 -8.54 3.79
CA CYS A 304 28.47 -9.67 3.96
C CYS A 304 28.19 -9.89 5.45
N PHE A 305 26.94 -9.82 5.90
CA PHE A 305 26.55 -10.14 7.26
C PHE A 305 26.06 -11.60 7.30
N LEU A 306 26.64 -12.41 8.20
CA LEU A 306 26.38 -13.85 8.26
C LEU A 306 25.37 -14.20 9.35
N TYR A 307 24.50 -15.17 9.07
CA TYR A 307 23.44 -15.64 9.95
C TYR A 307 23.34 -17.17 9.93
N LEU A 308 22.61 -17.76 10.88
CA LEU A 308 22.22 -19.16 10.87
C LEU A 308 20.73 -19.31 10.61
N ARG A 309 20.36 -20.18 9.68
CA ARG A 309 19.05 -20.84 9.70
C ARG A 309 18.95 -21.72 10.95
N ASP A 310 17.75 -21.93 11.49
CA ASP A 310 17.54 -22.78 12.69
C ASP A 310 18.34 -24.10 12.62
N PRO A 311 19.36 -24.29 13.49
CA PRO A 311 20.15 -25.51 13.54
C PRO A 311 19.35 -26.75 13.94
N MET A 312 18.14 -26.60 14.49
CA MET A 312 17.23 -27.69 14.85
C MET A 312 16.32 -28.11 13.69
N ASN A 313 16.02 -27.20 12.74
CA ASN A 313 15.27 -27.46 11.51
C ASN A 313 15.98 -26.88 10.25
N PRO A 314 17.23 -27.31 9.93
CA PRO A 314 18.01 -26.72 8.84
C PRO A 314 17.45 -26.98 7.43
N SER A 315 16.48 -27.91 7.33
CA SER A 315 15.69 -28.17 6.13
C SER A 315 14.67 -27.07 5.80
N GLU A 316 14.24 -26.27 6.78
CA GLU A 316 13.25 -25.23 6.55
C GLU A 316 13.84 -24.09 5.72
N ALA A 317 13.32 -23.86 4.52
CA ALA A 317 13.90 -22.90 3.60
C ALA A 317 13.76 -21.47 4.14
N ASP A 318 12.57 -21.18 4.68
CA ASP A 318 12.09 -19.84 5.01
C ASP A 318 12.23 -19.52 6.52
N SER A 319 13.13 -20.22 7.22
CA SER A 319 13.42 -20.00 8.64
C SER A 319 14.16 -18.67 8.88
N ASN A 320 13.78 -17.99 9.96
CA ASN A 320 14.16 -16.64 10.33
C ASN A 320 15.62 -16.53 10.81
N HIS A 321 16.53 -16.52 9.85
CA HIS A 321 17.97 -16.44 10.10
C HIS A 321 18.41 -15.13 10.80
N TYR A 322 17.65 -14.04 10.67
CA TYR A 322 17.87 -12.80 11.43
C TYR A 322 17.76 -12.99 12.95
N ALA A 323 17.17 -14.09 13.43
CA ALA A 323 17.16 -14.45 14.86
C ALA A 323 18.48 -15.07 15.37
N MET A 324 19.45 -15.37 14.49
CA MET A 324 20.73 -16.00 14.83
C MET A 324 21.93 -15.41 14.05
N PRO A 325 22.26 -14.12 14.23
CA PRO A 325 23.42 -13.48 13.61
C PRO A 325 24.77 -14.04 14.12
N LEU A 326 25.78 -14.07 13.25
CA LEU A 326 27.13 -14.57 13.54
C LEU A 326 28.16 -13.44 13.73
N PRO A 327 29.20 -13.62 14.56
CA PRO A 327 30.26 -12.63 14.79
C PRO A 327 31.32 -12.55 13.68
N ILE A 328 30.93 -12.80 12.42
CA ILE A 328 31.83 -12.92 11.25
C ILE A 328 31.20 -12.16 10.09
N SER A 329 31.96 -11.29 9.43
CA SER A 329 31.52 -10.54 8.24
C SER A 329 32.59 -10.51 7.13
N PRO A 330 32.46 -11.33 6.07
CA PRO A 330 33.31 -11.27 4.90
C PRO A 330 33.14 -9.95 4.13
N VAL A 331 34.21 -9.47 3.48
CA VAL A 331 34.15 -8.31 2.56
C VAL A 331 34.61 -8.72 1.18
N VAL A 332 33.75 -8.49 0.19
CA VAL A 332 33.93 -8.95 -1.20
C VAL A 332 34.16 -7.76 -2.13
N SER A 333 35.16 -7.88 -3.00
CA SER A 333 35.41 -6.96 -4.12
C SER A 333 34.58 -7.35 -5.34
N THR A 334 33.72 -6.47 -5.86
CA THR A 334 32.95 -6.77 -7.09
C THR A 334 33.81 -6.66 -8.35
N ALA A 335 34.97 -6.01 -8.27
CA ALA A 335 35.92 -5.93 -9.37
C ALA A 335 36.71 -7.25 -9.58
N THR A 336 36.86 -8.05 -8.52
CA THR A 336 37.62 -9.32 -8.56
C THR A 336 36.81 -10.57 -8.20
N MET A 337 35.59 -10.40 -7.69
CA MET A 337 34.69 -11.43 -7.14
C MET A 337 35.39 -12.35 -6.13
N LYS A 338 36.00 -11.75 -5.10
CA LYS A 338 36.78 -12.43 -4.05
C LYS A 338 36.60 -11.78 -2.68
N VAL A 339 36.70 -12.59 -1.62
CA VAL A 339 36.82 -12.13 -0.24
C VAL A 339 38.22 -11.53 -0.01
N ILE A 340 38.27 -10.19 0.12
CA ILE A 340 39.51 -9.46 0.37
C ILE A 340 39.93 -9.54 1.84
N ARG A 341 38.97 -9.48 2.77
CA ARG A 341 39.17 -9.64 4.22
C ARG A 341 37.94 -10.27 4.88
N VAL A 342 38.09 -10.69 6.13
CA VAL A 342 36.98 -11.14 7.00
C VAL A 342 37.06 -10.33 8.28
N ASP A 343 36.04 -9.54 8.54
CA ASP A 343 35.93 -8.71 9.75
C ASP A 343 35.29 -9.55 10.86
N ILE A 344 35.92 -9.57 12.05
CA ILE A 344 35.34 -10.20 13.24
C ILE A 344 34.54 -9.15 13.99
N LEU A 345 33.28 -9.46 14.29
CA LEU A 345 32.33 -8.47 14.78
C LEU A 345 32.37 -8.31 16.31
N PRO A 346 32.24 -7.09 16.84
CA PRO A 346 32.14 -6.87 18.28
C PRO A 346 30.75 -7.28 18.81
N THR A 347 30.74 -8.14 19.81
CA THR A 347 29.53 -8.64 20.50
C THR A 347 29.33 -8.02 21.89
N GLY A 348 30.34 -7.30 22.42
CA GLY A 348 30.25 -6.57 23.68
C GLY A 348 29.75 -5.13 23.51
N ALA A 349 29.66 -4.39 24.62
CA ALA A 349 29.15 -3.01 24.66
C ALA A 349 30.05 -1.95 23.99
N ASP A 350 31.24 -2.33 23.49
CA ASP A 350 32.21 -1.46 22.85
C ASP A 350 32.85 -2.12 21.62
N ASN A 351 33.90 -1.49 21.05
CA ASN A 351 34.60 -1.98 19.85
C ASN A 351 35.56 -3.17 20.09
N THR A 352 35.58 -3.78 21.29
CA THR A 352 36.47 -4.92 21.59
C THR A 352 36.01 -6.19 20.88
N ILE A 353 36.66 -6.50 19.76
CA ILE A 353 36.52 -7.79 19.09
C ILE A 353 37.09 -8.92 19.95
N LYS A 354 36.44 -10.08 19.91
CA LYS A 354 36.85 -11.30 20.63
C LYS A 354 37.23 -12.37 19.61
N PRO A 355 38.17 -13.29 19.92
CA PRO A 355 38.43 -14.43 19.05
C PRO A 355 37.15 -15.26 18.84
N VAL A 356 36.85 -15.63 17.59
CA VAL A 356 35.73 -16.53 17.29
C VAL A 356 35.95 -17.86 18.00
N GLY A 357 34.91 -18.34 18.68
CA GLY A 357 34.87 -19.61 19.38
C GLY A 357 33.46 -20.21 19.36
N LYS A 358 33.28 -21.31 20.08
CA LYS A 358 32.05 -22.11 20.10
C LYS A 358 30.77 -21.26 20.23
N TYR A 359 29.91 -21.34 19.23
CA TYR A 359 28.62 -20.66 19.21
C TYR A 359 27.63 -21.34 20.16
N LYS A 360 26.89 -20.54 20.92
CA LYS A 360 25.77 -21.03 21.73
C LYS A 360 24.50 -20.99 20.86
N ILE A 361 23.97 -22.16 20.52
CA ILE A 361 22.70 -22.27 19.79
C ILE A 361 21.58 -21.64 20.64
N GLN A 362 20.88 -20.68 20.04
CA GLN A 362 19.74 -19.99 20.63
C GLN A 362 18.44 -20.69 20.19
N PRO A 363 17.31 -20.49 20.89
CA PRO A 363 16.01 -20.96 20.39
C PRO A 363 15.66 -20.32 19.03
N PRO A 364 14.84 -20.97 18.19
CA PRO A 364 14.33 -20.36 16.97
C PRO A 364 13.23 -19.32 17.27
N ASN A 365 13.07 -18.34 16.39
CA ASN A 365 12.09 -17.25 16.50
C ASN A 365 11.36 -17.05 15.17
N GLU A 366 10.56 -18.05 14.79
CA GLU A 366 10.02 -18.19 13.43
C GLU A 366 8.74 -17.37 13.19
N TYR A 367 8.64 -16.76 12.01
CA TYR A 367 7.43 -16.07 11.54
C TYR A 367 6.48 -16.95 10.73
N ILE A 368 6.95 -18.11 10.22
CA ILE A 368 6.16 -18.96 9.32
C ILE A 368 4.90 -19.54 10.00
N PRO A 369 3.74 -19.63 9.31
CA PRO A 369 2.49 -20.12 9.89
C PRO A 369 2.59 -21.51 10.54
N GLU A 370 3.44 -22.38 9.98
CA GLU A 370 3.67 -23.76 10.40
C GLU A 370 4.31 -23.85 11.80
N ALA A 371 5.03 -22.81 12.22
CA ALA A 371 5.62 -22.69 13.55
C ALA A 371 4.68 -22.03 14.58
N GLN A 372 3.50 -21.55 14.15
CA GLN A 372 2.67 -20.64 14.93
C GLN A 372 1.27 -21.19 15.27
N LYS A 373 0.76 -20.84 16.46
CA LYS A 373 -0.62 -21.14 16.84
C LYS A 373 -1.55 -20.02 16.38
N LEU A 374 -2.07 -20.16 15.16
CA LEU A 374 -2.95 -19.18 14.51
C LEU A 374 -4.27 -18.95 15.28
N ARG A 375 -4.87 -17.77 15.08
CA ARG A 375 -6.18 -17.40 15.61
C ARG A 375 -7.30 -18.00 14.75
N THR A 376 -8.40 -18.40 15.38
CA THR A 376 -9.54 -19.08 14.70
C THR A 376 -10.88 -18.35 14.88
N ASP A 377 -10.86 -17.11 15.39
CA ASP A 377 -12.02 -16.28 15.72
C ASP A 377 -12.26 -15.12 14.74
N LEU A 378 -11.32 -14.88 13.82
CA LEU A 378 -11.44 -13.86 12.76
C LEU A 378 -12.52 -14.26 11.74
N LYS A 379 -13.58 -13.45 11.66
CA LYS A 379 -14.65 -13.60 10.66
C LYS A 379 -14.28 -12.86 9.37
N PRO A 380 -14.64 -13.36 8.16
CA PRO A 380 -14.33 -12.71 6.89
C PRO A 380 -14.90 -11.28 6.78
N LEU A 381 -14.11 -10.37 6.20
CA LEU A 381 -14.49 -8.99 5.87
C LEU A 381 -14.43 -8.79 4.35
N ASN A 382 -15.58 -8.85 3.68
CA ASN A 382 -15.64 -8.81 2.22
C ASN A 382 -15.85 -7.37 1.71
N VAL A 383 -14.88 -6.86 0.93
CA VAL A 383 -14.99 -5.58 0.21
C VAL A 383 -15.37 -5.87 -1.24
N VAL A 384 -16.53 -5.38 -1.70
CA VAL A 384 -17.09 -5.73 -3.02
C VAL A 384 -17.68 -4.50 -3.70
N GLN A 385 -17.29 -4.25 -4.97
CA GLN A 385 -17.91 -3.24 -5.83
C GLN A 385 -18.76 -3.94 -6.91
N PRO A 386 -20.06 -4.22 -6.66
CA PRO A 386 -20.87 -5.09 -7.54
C PRO A 386 -21.18 -4.47 -8.92
N GLU A 387 -21.04 -3.15 -9.04
CA GLU A 387 -21.23 -2.39 -10.28
C GLU A 387 -19.88 -2.02 -10.94
N GLY A 388 -18.77 -2.59 -10.43
CA GLY A 388 -17.39 -2.28 -10.84
C GLY A 388 -16.79 -1.08 -10.11
N ALA A 389 -15.49 -0.86 -10.33
CA ALA A 389 -14.79 0.30 -9.80
C ALA A 389 -15.14 1.58 -10.58
N SER A 390 -15.06 2.74 -9.92
CA SER A 390 -15.43 4.05 -10.46
C SER A 390 -14.23 4.85 -11.01
N PHE A 391 -13.05 4.24 -11.12
CA PHE A 391 -11.92 4.78 -11.89
C PHE A 391 -11.87 4.17 -13.29
N GLN A 392 -11.21 4.87 -14.21
CA GLN A 392 -10.92 4.40 -15.56
C GLN A 392 -9.41 4.38 -15.79
N VAL A 393 -8.93 3.34 -16.47
CA VAL A 393 -7.53 3.18 -16.89
C VAL A 393 -7.46 3.17 -18.41
N GLN A 394 -6.73 4.11 -19.00
CA GLN A 394 -6.43 4.13 -20.43
C GLN A 394 -4.94 3.89 -20.66
N GLN A 395 -4.59 2.72 -21.19
CA GLN A 395 -3.23 2.44 -21.61
C GLN A 395 -2.85 3.31 -22.83
N GLN A 396 -1.69 3.95 -22.75
CA GLN A 396 -1.07 4.74 -23.80
C GLN A 396 0.40 4.30 -23.95
N GLY A 397 0.62 3.34 -24.85
CA GLY A 397 1.90 2.66 -25.02
C GLY A 397 2.28 1.88 -23.76
N THR A 398 3.40 2.26 -23.16
CA THR A 398 3.93 1.72 -21.90
C THR A 398 3.49 2.49 -20.65
N SER A 399 2.71 3.57 -20.80
CA SER A 399 2.13 4.34 -19.69
C SER A 399 0.64 4.13 -19.57
N ASN A 400 0.06 4.48 -18.43
CA ASN A 400 -1.39 4.44 -18.21
C ASN A 400 -1.87 5.82 -17.75
N VAL A 401 -3.01 6.29 -18.28
CA VAL A 401 -3.71 7.48 -17.79
C VAL A 401 -4.88 7.02 -16.93
N ILE A 402 -4.97 7.54 -15.72
CA ILE A 402 -6.00 7.23 -14.73
C ILE A 402 -6.96 8.42 -14.63
N SER A 403 -8.26 8.14 -14.57
CA SER A 403 -9.31 9.15 -14.36
C SER A 403 -10.31 8.68 -13.31
N TRP A 404 -10.55 9.50 -12.28
CA TRP A 404 -11.40 9.15 -11.13
C TRP A 404 -11.85 10.42 -10.39
N GLN A 405 -13.15 10.59 -10.13
CA GLN A 405 -13.70 11.66 -9.26
C GLN A 405 -13.06 13.05 -9.51
N LYS A 406 -13.02 13.50 -10.77
CA LYS A 406 -12.38 14.72 -11.29
C LYS A 406 -10.84 14.74 -11.34
N TRP A 407 -10.15 13.79 -10.73
CA TRP A 407 -8.71 13.60 -10.91
C TRP A 407 -8.39 13.02 -12.30
N THR A 408 -7.27 13.46 -12.87
CA THR A 408 -6.62 12.82 -14.02
C THR A 408 -5.12 12.90 -13.86
N PHE A 409 -4.40 11.81 -14.12
CA PHE A 409 -2.93 11.76 -14.12
C PHE A 409 -2.38 10.58 -14.92
N ARG A 410 -1.11 10.66 -15.30
CA ARG A 410 -0.39 9.60 -16.01
C ARG A 410 0.56 8.87 -15.06
N VAL A 411 0.44 7.54 -14.98
CA VAL A 411 1.37 6.66 -14.27
C VAL A 411 2.47 6.20 -15.22
N GLY A 412 3.72 6.38 -14.80
CA GLY A 412 4.90 5.72 -15.33
C GLY A 412 5.63 4.93 -14.25
N PHE A 413 6.67 4.21 -14.66
CA PHE A 413 7.47 3.36 -13.78
C PHE A 413 8.93 3.38 -14.23
N ASN A 414 9.89 3.43 -13.30
CA ASN A 414 11.32 3.30 -13.59
C ASN A 414 12.04 2.49 -12.50
N GLN A 415 13.28 2.06 -12.78
CA GLN A 415 14.05 1.16 -11.92
C GLN A 415 14.37 1.73 -10.53
N ARG A 416 14.64 3.04 -10.42
CA ARG A 416 15.09 3.69 -9.18
C ARG A 416 13.92 4.07 -8.28
N GLU A 417 12.98 4.83 -8.83
CA GLU A 417 11.87 5.43 -8.07
C GLU A 417 10.63 4.51 -8.00
N GLY A 418 10.61 3.43 -8.80
CA GLY A 418 9.40 2.64 -8.99
C GLY A 418 8.32 3.47 -9.66
N MET A 419 7.19 3.65 -8.98
CA MET A 419 6.02 4.39 -9.47
C MET A 419 6.25 5.91 -9.50
N VAL A 420 6.00 6.53 -10.66
CA VAL A 420 6.08 7.99 -10.87
C VAL A 420 4.79 8.49 -11.49
N LEU A 421 4.21 9.56 -10.93
CA LEU A 421 3.02 10.21 -11.47
C LEU A 421 3.38 11.49 -12.22
N TYR A 422 2.71 11.75 -13.34
CA TYR A 422 2.94 12.90 -14.21
C TYR A 422 1.62 13.57 -14.62
N ASP A 423 1.68 14.86 -14.94
CA ASP A 423 0.53 15.70 -15.33
C ASP A 423 -0.69 15.44 -14.43
N VAL A 424 -0.53 15.72 -13.14
CA VAL A 424 -1.60 15.56 -12.15
C VAL A 424 -2.53 16.76 -12.23
N ARG A 425 -3.82 16.48 -12.45
CA ARG A 425 -4.89 17.45 -12.68
C ARG A 425 -6.08 17.14 -11.77
N TYR A 426 -6.82 18.18 -11.37
CA TYR A 426 -8.16 18.03 -10.79
C TYR A 426 -9.12 18.98 -11.50
N ASP A 427 -10.24 18.44 -11.98
CA ASP A 427 -11.25 19.15 -12.78
C ASP A 427 -10.61 19.94 -13.95
N ASN A 428 -9.75 19.23 -14.69
CA ASN A 428 -8.91 19.74 -15.79
C ASN A 428 -7.89 20.84 -15.43
N ARG A 429 -7.81 21.30 -14.18
CA ARG A 429 -6.81 22.29 -13.72
C ARG A 429 -5.51 21.62 -13.32
N ASN A 430 -4.39 22.24 -13.69
CA ASN A 430 -3.04 21.73 -13.42
C ASN A 430 -2.74 21.73 -11.90
N LEU A 431 -2.11 20.69 -11.38
CA LEU A 431 -1.62 20.62 -9.99
C LEU A 431 -0.11 20.33 -9.91
N PHE A 432 0.33 19.19 -10.45
CA PHE A 432 1.73 18.75 -10.36
C PHE A 432 2.22 18.23 -11.71
N TYR A 433 3.43 18.62 -12.11
CA TYR A 433 4.05 18.10 -13.33
C TYR A 433 4.58 16.67 -13.13
N ARG A 434 5.22 16.41 -11.98
CA ARG A 434 5.80 15.10 -11.61
C ARG A 434 5.80 14.90 -10.09
N LEU A 435 5.45 13.70 -9.63
CA LEU A 435 5.52 13.26 -8.24
C LEU A 435 6.20 11.89 -8.15
N SER A 436 7.14 11.72 -7.21
CA SER A 436 7.78 10.43 -6.90
C SER A 436 8.47 10.47 -5.54
N LEU A 437 8.69 9.30 -4.93
CA LEU A 437 9.77 9.13 -3.97
C LEU A 437 11.09 9.11 -4.75
N SER A 438 11.99 10.06 -4.46
CA SER A 438 13.24 10.22 -5.21
C SER A 438 14.42 9.51 -4.56
N ASP A 439 14.41 9.38 -3.24
CA ASP A 439 15.32 8.53 -2.48
C ASP A 439 14.78 8.22 -1.08
N MET A 440 15.42 7.27 -0.40
CA MET A 440 15.33 7.11 1.06
C MET A 440 16.71 6.76 1.62
N ASN A 441 17.04 7.18 2.84
CA ASN A 441 18.29 6.83 3.52
C ASN A 441 18.02 6.20 4.88
N ILE A 442 18.71 5.10 5.19
CA ILE A 442 18.55 4.33 6.44
C ILE A 442 19.89 4.30 7.20
N PRO A 443 20.26 5.37 7.93
CA PRO A 443 21.48 5.40 8.74
C PRO A 443 21.28 4.67 10.08
N TYR A 444 22.17 3.72 10.38
CA TYR A 444 22.20 2.99 11.65
C TYR A 444 23.06 3.70 12.70
N ALA A 445 22.67 3.59 13.96
CA ALA A 445 23.26 4.33 15.08
C ALA A 445 24.37 3.58 15.85
N ASP A 446 24.67 2.33 15.49
CA ASP A 446 25.74 1.57 16.16
C ASP A 446 27.13 2.11 15.80
N PRO A 447 27.92 2.64 16.76
CA PRO A 447 29.20 3.26 16.50
C PRO A 447 30.35 2.24 16.34
N ARG A 448 30.09 0.94 16.44
CA ARG A 448 31.11 -0.12 16.42
C ARG A 448 31.40 -0.54 14.98
N HIS A 449 32.65 -0.93 14.70
CA HIS A 449 33.05 -1.39 13.37
C HIS A 449 32.46 -2.78 13.06
N PRO A 450 31.91 -3.05 11.85
CA PRO A 450 31.75 -2.17 10.70
C PRO A 450 30.39 -1.47 10.61
N TYR A 451 29.52 -1.62 11.62
CA TYR A 451 28.10 -1.27 11.59
C TYR A 451 27.82 0.21 11.31
N PHE A 452 28.70 1.13 11.72
CA PHE A 452 28.56 2.57 11.43
C PHE A 452 28.47 2.89 9.92
N LYS A 453 28.93 1.98 9.04
CA LYS A 453 28.80 2.09 7.59
C LYS A 453 27.43 1.65 7.04
N LYS A 454 26.55 1.03 7.86
CA LYS A 454 25.17 0.72 7.47
C LYS A 454 24.41 2.04 7.35
N SER A 455 24.41 2.56 6.13
CA SER A 455 23.69 3.76 5.69
C SER A 455 23.36 3.56 4.21
N ALA A 456 22.31 2.77 3.99
CA ALA A 456 21.81 2.44 2.67
C ALA A 456 20.98 3.59 2.10
N PHE A 457 21.00 3.73 0.78
CA PHE A 457 20.12 4.63 0.04
C PHE A 457 19.20 3.78 -0.84
N ASP A 458 18.16 3.14 -0.28
CA ASP A 458 17.53 1.97 -0.91
C ASP A 458 17.06 2.17 -2.36
N LEU A 459 16.68 3.39 -2.76
CA LEU A 459 16.37 3.71 -4.16
C LEU A 459 17.63 3.92 -5.00
N GLY A 460 18.64 4.63 -4.49
CA GLY A 460 19.92 4.85 -5.18
C GLY A 460 20.82 3.60 -5.28
N ASP A 461 20.82 2.77 -4.24
CA ASP A 461 21.72 1.62 -4.04
C ASP A 461 21.10 0.29 -4.50
N ALA A 462 19.77 0.12 -4.45
CA ALA A 462 19.08 -1.08 -4.96
C ALA A 462 18.06 -0.74 -6.06
N GLY A 463 17.10 0.16 -5.77
CA GLY A 463 16.08 0.67 -6.68
C GLY A 463 14.68 0.12 -6.38
N ALA A 464 13.76 0.99 -5.97
CA ALA A 464 12.38 0.63 -5.63
C ALA A 464 11.63 -0.02 -6.81
N GLY A 465 11.99 0.30 -8.06
CA GLY A 465 11.35 -0.30 -9.23
C GLY A 465 11.80 -1.72 -9.53
N ILE A 466 13.07 -2.07 -9.25
CA ILE A 466 13.58 -3.44 -9.43
C ILE A 466 13.28 -4.33 -8.21
N MET A 467 13.16 -3.73 -7.03
CA MET A 467 12.75 -4.39 -5.78
C MET A 467 11.22 -4.54 -5.63
N ALA A 468 10.42 -4.05 -6.59
CA ALA A 468 8.97 -4.08 -6.52
C ALA A 468 8.39 -5.50 -6.61
N ASN A 469 7.52 -5.84 -5.66
CA ASN A 469 6.89 -7.14 -5.55
C ASN A 469 5.85 -7.39 -6.66
N ASN A 470 5.62 -8.66 -6.99
CA ASN A 470 4.57 -9.13 -7.90
C ASN A 470 3.25 -9.33 -7.14
N LEU A 471 2.54 -8.22 -6.88
CA LEU A 471 1.38 -8.15 -5.98
C LEU A 471 0.25 -9.13 -6.36
N LYS A 472 -0.43 -9.67 -5.34
CA LYS A 472 -1.46 -10.72 -5.40
C LYS A 472 -2.83 -10.20 -4.95
N LEU A 473 -3.87 -10.70 -5.63
CA LEU A 473 -5.26 -10.37 -5.35
C LEU A 473 -5.69 -10.99 -4.01
N GLY A 474 -6.20 -10.16 -3.09
CA GLY A 474 -6.70 -10.60 -1.79
C GLY A 474 -5.63 -10.81 -0.71
N CYS A 475 -4.35 -10.73 -1.05
CA CYS A 475 -3.25 -10.67 -0.08
C CYS A 475 -2.79 -9.23 0.12
N ASP A 476 -2.18 -8.62 -0.91
CA ASP A 476 -1.51 -7.33 -0.80
C ASP A 476 -2.48 -6.15 -1.00
N CYS A 477 -3.54 -6.37 -1.79
CA CYS A 477 -4.58 -5.38 -2.08
C CYS A 477 -5.96 -6.06 -2.06
N LEU A 478 -6.91 -5.49 -1.31
CA LEU A 478 -8.23 -6.05 -1.04
C LEU A 478 -9.35 -5.24 -1.71
N GLY A 479 -10.29 -5.94 -2.38
CA GLY A 479 -11.42 -5.33 -3.07
C GLY A 479 -11.37 -5.56 -4.59
N SER A 480 -11.82 -4.59 -5.37
CA SER A 480 -11.83 -4.66 -6.84
C SER A 480 -10.57 -4.00 -7.42
N ILE A 481 -9.53 -4.80 -7.60
CA ILE A 481 -8.17 -4.33 -7.95
C ILE A 481 -7.93 -4.33 -9.47
N TYR A 482 -7.24 -3.30 -9.96
CA TYR A 482 -6.61 -3.26 -11.28
C TYR A 482 -5.08 -3.21 -11.10
N TYR A 483 -4.33 -4.07 -11.78
CA TYR A 483 -2.86 -4.11 -11.67
C TYR A 483 -2.18 -3.48 -12.88
N LEU A 484 -1.12 -2.71 -12.65
CA LEU A 484 -0.17 -2.30 -13.68
C LEU A 484 1.08 -3.17 -13.61
N SER A 485 1.50 -3.67 -14.77
CA SER A 485 2.78 -4.34 -14.97
C SER A 485 3.74 -3.42 -15.71
N SER A 486 5.05 -3.62 -15.51
CA SER A 486 6.12 -2.87 -16.16
C SER A 486 7.15 -3.81 -16.81
N VAL A 487 8.13 -3.24 -17.50
CA VAL A 487 9.33 -3.94 -18.00
C VAL A 487 10.57 -3.12 -17.65
N LEU A 488 11.61 -3.81 -17.18
CA LEU A 488 12.93 -3.24 -16.84
C LEU A 488 14.03 -3.95 -17.64
N SER A 489 15.28 -3.52 -17.49
CA SER A 489 16.45 -4.18 -18.08
C SER A 489 17.07 -5.23 -17.17
N ASP A 490 17.47 -6.36 -17.74
CA ASP A 490 18.39 -7.30 -17.09
C ASP A 490 19.87 -6.90 -17.28
N ASP A 491 20.78 -7.57 -16.58
CA ASP A 491 22.22 -7.26 -16.57
C ASP A 491 22.94 -7.52 -17.91
N LYS A 492 22.31 -8.30 -18.80
CA LYS A 492 22.79 -8.60 -20.16
C LYS A 492 22.26 -7.58 -21.19
N GLY A 493 21.39 -6.65 -20.78
CA GLY A 493 20.74 -5.67 -21.66
C GLY A 493 19.52 -6.24 -22.39
N GLY A 494 18.98 -7.37 -21.90
CA GLY A 494 17.68 -7.89 -22.28
C GLY A 494 16.55 -7.18 -21.51
N VAL A 495 15.54 -7.93 -21.10
CA VAL A 495 14.33 -7.40 -20.46
C VAL A 495 13.88 -8.33 -19.34
N LEU A 496 13.61 -7.72 -18.19
CA LEU A 496 12.95 -8.32 -17.05
C LEU A 496 11.48 -7.87 -17.04
N ASP A 497 10.56 -8.82 -17.11
CA ASP A 497 9.12 -8.55 -16.97
C ASP A 497 8.77 -8.36 -15.48
N MET A 498 8.13 -7.23 -15.16
CA MET A 498 7.77 -6.84 -13.79
C MET A 498 6.24 -6.83 -13.63
N PRO A 499 5.61 -8.01 -13.46
CA PRO A 499 4.15 -8.12 -13.32
C PRO A 499 3.63 -7.50 -12.02
N ASN A 500 2.45 -6.88 -12.09
CA ASN A 500 1.64 -6.43 -10.95
C ASN A 500 2.30 -5.42 -9.98
N VAL A 501 3.38 -4.75 -10.37
CA VAL A 501 4.16 -3.83 -9.51
C VAL A 501 3.42 -2.61 -8.97
N VAL A 502 2.26 -2.25 -9.52
CA VAL A 502 1.35 -1.28 -8.90
C VAL A 502 -0.05 -1.86 -8.89
N CYS A 503 -0.71 -1.85 -7.73
CA CYS A 503 -2.14 -2.11 -7.62
C CYS A 503 -2.92 -0.79 -7.52
N ILE A 504 -4.08 -0.75 -8.17
CA ILE A 504 -5.00 0.39 -8.19
C ILE A 504 -6.36 -0.10 -7.70
N HIS A 505 -6.91 0.53 -6.66
CA HIS A 505 -8.24 0.22 -6.17
C HIS A 505 -8.88 1.43 -5.50
N GLU A 506 -10.16 1.30 -5.16
CA GLU A 506 -10.83 2.27 -4.28
C GLU A 506 -10.96 1.71 -2.86
N GLN A 507 -11.07 2.61 -1.89
CA GLN A 507 -11.42 2.28 -0.51
C GLN A 507 -12.44 3.28 0.06
N ASP A 508 -13.11 2.87 1.13
CA ASP A 508 -13.95 3.76 1.94
C ASP A 508 -13.13 4.32 3.11
N ALA A 509 -13.16 5.64 3.27
CA ALA A 509 -12.43 6.38 4.29
C ALA A 509 -13.39 7.12 5.24
N GLY A 510 -14.50 6.48 5.61
CA GLY A 510 -15.41 7.00 6.62
C GLY A 510 -16.28 8.15 6.12
N ILE A 511 -16.25 9.31 6.79
CA ILE A 511 -17.12 10.46 6.51
C ILE A 511 -16.29 11.57 5.86
N GLY A 512 -16.61 11.92 4.61
CA GLY A 512 -15.99 13.05 3.90
C GLY A 512 -16.55 14.39 4.37
N PHE A 513 -17.86 14.50 4.60
CA PHE A 513 -18.45 15.61 5.36
C PHE A 513 -19.80 15.26 5.98
N LYS A 514 -20.17 15.95 7.07
CA LYS A 514 -21.49 15.84 7.71
C LYS A 514 -21.90 17.17 8.37
N HIS A 515 -23.17 17.52 8.27
CA HIS A 515 -23.80 18.59 9.04
C HIS A 515 -25.26 18.24 9.39
N THR A 516 -25.71 18.61 10.58
CA THR A 516 -27.12 18.49 10.99
C THR A 516 -27.64 19.84 11.46
N ASN A 517 -28.69 20.36 10.81
CA ASN A 517 -29.32 21.60 11.25
C ASN A 517 -30.33 21.30 12.36
N TYR A 518 -29.95 21.60 13.62
CA TYR A 518 -30.79 21.33 14.80
C TYR A 518 -32.19 22.00 14.74
N ARG A 519 -32.37 23.06 13.93
CA ARG A 519 -33.67 23.75 13.78
C ARG A 519 -34.68 22.97 12.94
N THR A 520 -34.21 22.01 12.14
CA THR A 520 -35.06 21.22 11.22
C THR A 520 -34.86 19.71 11.36
N GLY A 521 -33.92 19.27 12.20
CA GLY A 521 -33.49 17.87 12.33
C GLY A 521 -32.74 17.31 11.11
N ARG A 522 -32.72 18.04 9.98
CA ARG A 522 -32.15 17.53 8.72
C ARG A 522 -30.63 17.39 8.81
N ALA A 523 -30.16 16.16 8.65
CA ALA A 523 -28.77 15.85 8.36
C ALA A 523 -28.48 15.92 6.85
N VAL A 524 -27.23 16.22 6.51
CA VAL A 524 -26.59 15.97 5.21
C VAL A 524 -25.26 15.30 5.52
N VAL A 525 -24.94 14.23 4.80
CA VAL A 525 -23.72 13.43 5.00
C VAL A 525 -23.26 12.85 3.67
N ALA A 526 -21.96 12.84 3.43
CA ALA A 526 -21.32 12.08 2.37
C ALA A 526 -20.14 11.29 2.98
N ARG A 527 -20.00 10.02 2.59
CA ARG A 527 -18.82 9.21 2.89
C ARG A 527 -17.63 9.65 2.05
N SER A 528 -16.42 9.41 2.55
CA SER A 528 -15.19 9.64 1.77
C SER A 528 -14.88 8.36 0.99
N ARG A 529 -14.67 8.49 -0.32
CA ARG A 529 -14.00 7.45 -1.12
C ARG A 529 -12.62 7.96 -1.49
N GLU A 530 -11.68 7.02 -1.52
CA GLU A 530 -10.31 7.24 -1.92
C GLU A 530 -9.94 6.32 -3.08
N LEU A 531 -9.08 6.81 -3.97
CA LEU A 531 -8.35 6.01 -4.95
C LEU A 531 -6.94 5.81 -4.42
N VAL A 532 -6.54 4.54 -4.28
CA VAL A 532 -5.20 4.14 -3.86
C VAL A 532 -4.44 3.62 -5.07
N LEU A 533 -3.21 4.10 -5.27
CA LEU A 533 -2.20 3.47 -6.11
C LEU A 533 -1.04 3.05 -5.21
N GLN A 534 -0.83 1.75 -5.05
CA GLN A 534 0.14 1.17 -4.10
C GLN A 534 1.15 0.30 -4.84
N SER A 535 2.42 0.41 -4.44
CA SER A 535 3.49 -0.55 -4.73
C SER A 535 4.04 -1.08 -3.41
N ILE A 536 4.60 -2.29 -3.39
CA ILE A 536 5.34 -2.81 -2.24
C ILE A 536 6.72 -3.23 -2.75
N ILE A 537 7.77 -2.89 -2.00
CA ILE A 537 9.16 -3.24 -2.33
C ILE A 537 9.79 -4.02 -1.17
N THR A 538 10.63 -4.99 -1.49
CA THR A 538 11.44 -5.76 -0.51
C THR A 538 12.92 -5.40 -0.67
N VAL A 539 13.57 -4.95 0.39
CA VAL A 539 15.00 -4.56 0.39
C VAL A 539 15.74 -5.34 1.49
N SER A 540 16.26 -6.52 1.11
CA SER A 540 16.88 -7.53 1.99
C SER A 540 15.94 -8.00 3.11
N ASN A 541 15.87 -7.24 4.20
CA ASN A 541 15.11 -7.55 5.40
C ASN A 541 13.85 -6.66 5.58
N TYR A 542 13.75 -5.52 4.89
CA TYR A 542 12.64 -4.57 5.04
C TYR A 542 11.64 -4.64 3.88
N GLU A 543 10.35 -4.50 4.22
CA GLU A 543 9.26 -4.23 3.28
C GLU A 543 8.79 -2.77 3.44
N TYR A 544 8.65 -2.06 2.32
CA TYR A 544 8.00 -0.75 2.29
C TYR A 544 6.78 -0.75 1.37
N ILE A 545 5.63 -0.41 1.94
CA ILE A 545 4.39 -0.14 1.22
C ILE A 545 4.38 1.34 0.84
N LEU A 546 4.32 1.64 -0.45
CA LEU A 546 4.46 2.99 -1.01
C LEU A 546 3.19 3.37 -1.79
N ALA A 547 2.38 4.28 -1.26
CA ALA A 547 1.04 4.58 -1.77
C ALA A 547 0.81 6.07 -2.07
N PHE A 548 0.26 6.35 -3.26
CA PHE A 548 -0.42 7.61 -3.56
C PHE A 548 -1.92 7.43 -3.33
N ILE A 549 -2.50 8.24 -2.45
CA ILE A 549 -3.92 8.20 -2.07
C ILE A 549 -4.57 9.52 -2.51
N PHE A 550 -5.71 9.44 -3.19
CA PHE A 550 -6.45 10.60 -3.68
C PHE A 550 -7.87 10.60 -3.12
N ASN A 551 -8.34 11.73 -2.59
CA ASN A 551 -9.71 11.84 -2.07
C ASN A 551 -10.60 12.76 -2.92
N GLN A 552 -11.92 12.66 -2.72
CA GLN A 552 -12.92 13.44 -3.46
C GLN A 552 -12.88 14.95 -3.16
N ALA A 553 -12.26 15.37 -2.05
CA ALA A 553 -12.10 16.77 -1.66
C ALA A 553 -10.90 17.48 -2.36
N GLY A 554 -10.21 16.80 -3.28
CA GLY A 554 -9.09 17.35 -4.02
C GLY A 554 -7.77 17.33 -3.25
N GLU A 555 -7.67 16.51 -2.19
CA GLU A 555 -6.42 16.25 -1.49
C GLU A 555 -5.72 14.99 -2.03
N LEU A 556 -4.39 15.06 -2.07
CA LEU A 556 -3.49 13.97 -2.41
C LEU A 556 -2.60 13.69 -1.20
N GLU A 557 -2.54 12.44 -0.76
CA GLU A 557 -1.68 11.96 0.30
C GLU A 557 -0.62 11.01 -0.26
N TYR A 558 0.61 11.12 0.24
CA TYR A 558 1.62 10.09 0.05
C TYR A 558 1.80 9.37 1.37
N GLU A 559 1.43 8.10 1.40
CA GLU A 559 1.54 7.22 2.56
C GLU A 559 2.66 6.22 2.32
N ILE A 560 3.50 6.05 3.34
CA ILE A 560 4.55 5.05 3.44
C ILE A 560 4.20 4.19 4.64
N ARG A 561 4.32 2.87 4.50
CA ARG A 561 4.27 1.96 5.63
C ARG A 561 5.52 1.07 5.66
N ALA A 562 6.22 1.05 6.79
CA ALA A 562 7.37 0.17 7.02
C ALA A 562 6.89 -1.13 7.69
N THR A 563 7.45 -2.26 7.29
CA THR A 563 7.23 -3.58 7.90
C THR A 563 8.36 -4.53 7.47
N GLY A 564 8.21 -5.83 7.72
CA GLY A 564 9.24 -6.85 7.44
C GLY A 564 9.99 -7.25 8.70
N ILE A 565 11.30 -7.43 8.60
CA ILE A 565 12.18 -7.94 9.66
C ILE A 565 13.25 -6.91 9.99
N LEU A 566 13.54 -6.69 11.27
CA LEU A 566 14.62 -5.80 11.70
C LEU A 566 15.99 -6.31 11.23
N SER A 567 16.87 -5.43 10.76
CA SER A 567 18.24 -5.81 10.40
C SER A 567 19.09 -6.02 11.66
N THR A 568 19.39 -7.26 12.01
CA THR A 568 20.04 -7.62 13.29
C THR A 568 21.56 -7.76 13.21
N GLN A 569 22.19 -7.94 14.38
CA GLN A 569 23.63 -8.16 14.56
C GLN A 569 23.89 -8.89 15.89
N PRO A 570 25.05 -9.55 16.09
CA PRO A 570 25.31 -10.37 17.27
C PRO A 570 25.63 -9.54 18.52
N ILE A 571 25.19 -10.04 19.69
CA ILE A 571 25.50 -9.50 21.02
C ILE A 571 25.70 -10.64 22.04
N ASP A 572 26.58 -10.44 23.02
CA ASP A 572 26.79 -11.39 24.10
C ASP A 572 25.58 -11.43 25.06
N GLU A 573 25.33 -12.57 25.69
CA GLU A 573 24.23 -12.72 26.65
C GLU A 573 24.43 -11.86 27.90
N GLY A 574 23.38 -11.13 28.29
CA GLY A 574 23.41 -10.22 29.43
C GLY A 574 24.14 -8.90 29.19
N VAL A 575 24.52 -8.59 27.95
CA VAL A 575 24.99 -7.25 27.56
C VAL A 575 23.81 -6.41 27.06
N GLU A 576 23.73 -5.18 27.55
CA GLU A 576 22.80 -4.14 27.07
C GLU A 576 23.61 -2.98 26.48
N VAL A 577 23.04 -2.25 25.52
CA VAL A 577 23.69 -1.13 24.83
C VAL A 577 22.73 0.04 24.62
N PRO A 578 23.19 1.30 24.60
CA PRO A 578 22.32 2.48 24.42
C PRO A 578 21.95 2.77 22.95
N PHE A 579 22.45 1.98 22.00
CA PHE A 579 22.32 2.17 20.56
C PHE A 579 21.55 1.02 19.85
N GLY A 580 20.85 0.18 20.61
CA GLY A 580 20.03 -0.91 20.07
C GLY A 580 19.37 -1.78 21.14
N THR A 581 18.46 -2.63 20.70
CA THR A 581 17.58 -3.45 21.53
C THR A 581 17.94 -4.93 21.42
N VAL A 582 18.09 -5.63 22.54
CA VAL A 582 18.19 -7.11 22.52
C VAL A 582 16.79 -7.68 22.28
N VAL A 583 16.47 -7.97 21.01
CA VAL A 583 15.15 -8.43 20.58
C VAL A 583 14.95 -9.94 20.74
N HIS A 584 16.05 -10.68 20.81
CA HIS A 584 16.08 -12.13 20.96
C HIS A 584 17.45 -12.52 21.59
N PRO A 585 17.59 -13.63 22.33
CA PRO A 585 18.89 -14.07 22.85
C PRO A 585 19.98 -14.09 21.77
N GLY A 586 21.15 -13.52 22.10
CA GLY A 586 22.27 -13.35 21.16
C GLY A 586 22.09 -12.28 20.08
N THR A 587 20.93 -11.61 20.01
CA THR A 587 20.49 -10.84 18.83
C THR A 587 20.11 -9.41 19.18
N LEU A 588 20.86 -8.47 18.62
CA LEU A 588 20.70 -7.02 18.77
C LEU A 588 20.05 -6.43 17.50
N ALA A 589 18.99 -5.64 17.68
CA ALA A 589 18.47 -4.74 16.66
C ALA A 589 19.01 -3.32 16.93
N PRO A 590 20.02 -2.83 16.19
CA PRO A 590 20.52 -1.46 16.33
C PRO A 590 19.44 -0.41 16.01
N HIS A 591 19.43 0.70 16.77
CA HIS A 591 18.62 1.87 16.42
C HIS A 591 19.05 2.41 15.05
N HIS A 592 18.11 2.96 14.30
CA HIS A 592 18.31 3.55 12.98
C HIS A 592 17.14 4.51 12.68
N GLN A 593 17.21 5.22 11.56
CA GLN A 593 16.13 6.09 11.08
C GLN A 593 15.72 5.68 9.67
N HIS A 594 14.43 5.75 9.32
CA HIS A 594 13.99 5.63 7.92
C HIS A 594 13.64 7.02 7.35
N ILE A 595 14.49 7.57 6.47
CA ILE A 595 14.42 8.98 6.03
C ILE A 595 14.10 9.09 4.53
N PHE A 596 12.89 9.56 4.20
CA PHE A 596 12.34 9.55 2.83
C PHE A 596 12.30 10.93 2.16
N SER A 597 12.60 10.98 0.85
CA SER A 597 12.67 12.20 0.02
C SER A 597 11.59 12.24 -1.07
N LEU A 598 10.41 12.79 -0.73
CA LEU A 598 9.29 12.98 -1.66
C LEU A 598 9.53 14.17 -2.60
N ARG A 599 9.78 13.90 -3.88
CA ARG A 599 10.04 14.92 -4.91
C ARG A 599 8.74 15.41 -5.54
N ILE A 600 8.38 16.66 -5.22
CA ILE A 600 7.23 17.37 -5.79
C ILE A 600 7.72 18.37 -6.84
N ASP A 601 7.32 18.20 -8.10
CA ASP A 601 7.54 19.17 -9.17
C ASP A 601 6.20 19.82 -9.56
N PRO A 602 5.90 21.03 -9.06
CA PRO A 602 4.55 21.57 -9.11
C PRO A 602 4.19 22.23 -10.44
N MET A 603 2.88 22.42 -10.63
CA MET A 603 2.26 23.06 -11.79
C MET A 603 0.91 23.71 -11.42
N ILE A 604 0.75 24.16 -10.17
CA ILE A 604 -0.50 24.67 -9.58
C ILE A 604 -1.07 25.79 -10.46
N ASP A 605 -2.18 25.51 -11.15
CA ASP A 605 -2.89 26.44 -12.05
C ASP A 605 -2.00 27.09 -13.15
N GLY A 606 -0.82 26.53 -13.43
CA GLY A 606 0.19 27.13 -14.32
C GLY A 606 1.64 26.87 -13.89
N TYR A 607 2.59 27.45 -14.61
CA TYR A 607 4.03 27.18 -14.43
C TYR A 607 4.71 28.10 -13.41
N ASP A 608 4.19 29.32 -13.23
CA ASP A 608 4.73 30.32 -12.30
C ASP A 608 4.32 29.99 -10.86
N ASN A 609 5.02 29.05 -10.24
CA ASN A 609 4.78 28.64 -8.85
C ASN A 609 5.90 29.15 -7.93
N ARG A 610 5.54 29.51 -6.70
CA ARG A 610 6.48 29.87 -5.62
C ARG A 610 6.14 29.12 -4.34
N LEU A 611 7.17 28.78 -3.57
CA LEU A 611 7.02 28.28 -2.21
C LEU A 611 6.87 29.48 -1.24
N VAL A 612 5.94 29.35 -0.31
CA VAL A 612 5.75 30.28 0.81
C VAL A 612 5.49 29.46 2.09
N TYR A 613 5.55 30.08 3.25
CA TYR A 613 5.02 29.50 4.49
C TYR A 613 4.13 30.48 5.25
N ASP A 614 3.08 29.96 5.89
CA ASP A 614 2.23 30.69 6.83
C ASP A 614 2.63 30.38 8.27
N GLU A 615 2.75 31.41 9.10
CA GLU A 615 2.98 31.31 10.56
C GLU A 615 1.87 32.06 11.32
N ALA A 616 1.41 31.51 12.44
CA ALA A 616 0.39 32.09 13.30
C ALA A 616 1.00 32.80 14.52
N PHE A 617 0.64 34.07 14.74
CA PHE A 617 1.16 34.90 15.82
C PHE A 617 0.03 35.52 16.65
N ALA A 618 0.18 35.51 17.98
CA ALA A 618 -0.75 36.19 18.87
C ALA A 618 -0.67 37.72 18.70
N MET A 619 -1.81 38.41 18.76
CA MET A 619 -1.83 39.87 18.82
C MET A 619 -1.56 40.33 20.26
N PRO A 620 -0.75 41.39 20.50
CA PRO A 620 -0.55 41.93 21.83
C PRO A 620 -1.87 42.42 22.43
N ARG A 621 -1.99 42.33 23.76
CA ARG A 621 -3.14 42.87 24.49
C ARG A 621 -3.09 44.40 24.45
N SER A 622 -4.21 45.03 24.11
CA SER A 622 -4.31 46.46 23.80
C SER A 622 -5.77 46.91 23.87
N GLU A 623 -6.07 48.20 23.69
CA GLU A 623 -7.47 48.66 23.56
C GLU A 623 -8.21 48.01 22.38
N TRP A 624 -7.49 47.66 21.31
CA TRP A 624 -8.02 46.95 20.14
C TRP A 624 -8.18 45.43 20.38
N ASN A 625 -7.35 44.84 21.24
CA ASN A 625 -7.42 43.44 21.65
C ASN A 625 -7.54 43.34 23.20
N PRO A 626 -8.63 43.84 23.82
CA PRO A 626 -8.71 44.04 25.27
C PRO A 626 -8.84 42.71 26.03
N HIS A 627 -9.24 41.65 25.35
CA HIS A 627 -9.37 40.30 25.90
C HIS A 627 -8.16 39.40 25.62
N GLY A 628 -7.20 39.82 24.78
CA GLY A 628 -5.99 39.05 24.46
C GLY A 628 -6.24 37.81 23.58
N THR A 629 -7.39 37.73 22.90
CA THR A 629 -7.81 36.56 22.10
C THR A 629 -7.49 36.69 20.60
N GLY A 630 -7.11 37.89 20.13
CA GLY A 630 -6.73 38.12 18.74
C GLY A 630 -5.42 37.41 18.35
N TYR A 631 -5.38 36.87 17.15
CA TYR A 631 -4.17 36.34 16.49
C TYR A 631 -4.24 36.64 14.99
N TYR A 632 -3.11 36.57 14.30
CA TYR A 632 -3.01 36.78 12.86
C TYR A 632 -2.11 35.72 12.21
N VAL A 633 -2.18 35.61 10.88
CA VAL A 633 -1.30 34.74 10.08
C VAL A 633 -0.45 35.60 9.16
N LYS A 634 0.86 35.32 9.11
CA LYS A 634 1.84 35.99 8.26
C LYS A 634 2.32 35.00 7.19
N GLU A 635 2.14 35.35 5.91
CA GLU A 635 2.77 34.64 4.79
C GLU A 635 4.19 35.18 4.56
N THR A 636 5.18 34.30 4.47
CA THR A 636 6.57 34.64 4.10
C THR A 636 6.97 33.88 2.84
N VAL A 637 7.64 34.54 1.88
CA VAL A 637 8.05 33.95 0.61
C VAL A 637 9.42 33.29 0.73
N VAL A 638 9.58 32.09 0.17
CA VAL A 638 10.87 31.42 0.04
C VAL A 638 11.54 31.90 -1.25
N GLU A 639 12.49 32.83 -1.11
CA GLU A 639 13.20 33.45 -2.24
C GLU A 639 14.47 32.69 -2.69
N LYS A 640 14.91 31.69 -1.93
CA LYS A 640 16.19 30.99 -2.15
C LYS A 640 16.00 29.48 -2.01
N SER A 641 16.81 28.73 -2.75
CA SER A 641 16.96 27.29 -2.53
C SER A 641 17.73 27.02 -1.23
N GLY A 642 17.29 26.01 -0.49
CA GLY A 642 17.82 25.58 0.80
C GLY A 642 16.79 24.70 1.50
N GLY A 643 17.18 24.04 2.59
CA GLY A 643 16.23 23.38 3.48
C GLY A 643 15.53 24.38 4.40
N TYR A 644 14.29 24.08 4.77
CA TYR A 644 13.45 24.93 5.61
C TYR A 644 12.70 24.08 6.62
N ASP A 645 13.02 24.26 7.90
CA ASP A 645 12.37 23.52 8.97
C ASP A 645 10.94 23.99 9.21
N ILE A 646 10.09 23.06 9.64
CA ILE A 646 8.82 23.41 10.28
C ILE A 646 9.05 24.14 11.60
N ASP A 647 7.99 24.66 12.18
CA ASP A 647 7.98 25.29 13.50
C ASP A 647 6.57 25.03 14.07
N TYR A 648 6.48 24.18 15.09
CA TYR A 648 5.20 23.77 15.66
C TYR A 648 4.62 24.82 16.61
N ASP A 649 5.46 25.62 17.27
CA ASP A 649 5.03 26.69 18.17
C ASP A 649 4.31 27.82 17.39
N ASN A 650 4.83 28.17 16.21
CA ASN A 650 4.21 29.14 15.30
C ASN A 650 3.31 28.50 14.22
N ASN A 651 3.08 27.19 14.27
CA ASN A 651 2.31 26.40 13.29
C ASN A 651 2.72 26.72 11.83
N ARG A 652 4.03 26.70 11.54
CA ARG A 652 4.57 26.98 10.19
C ARG A 652 4.13 25.93 9.19
N SER A 653 3.27 26.31 8.25
CA SER A 653 2.79 25.43 7.17
C SER A 653 3.23 25.95 5.80
N PHE A 654 3.97 25.11 5.07
CA PHE A 654 4.43 25.42 3.72
C PHE A 654 3.29 25.32 2.69
N LYS A 655 3.29 26.21 1.70
CA LYS A 655 2.34 26.23 0.59
C LYS A 655 3.06 26.46 -0.73
N ILE A 656 2.76 25.64 -1.72
CA ILE A 656 3.09 25.91 -3.12
C ILE A 656 1.94 26.71 -3.70
N CYS A 657 2.21 27.94 -4.16
CA CYS A 657 1.18 28.85 -4.65
C CYS A 657 1.51 29.47 -6.01
N ASN A 658 0.47 29.83 -6.75
CA ASN A 658 0.56 30.56 -8.00
C ASN A 658 0.06 32.00 -7.75
N PRO A 659 0.94 33.02 -7.79
CA PRO A 659 0.53 34.41 -7.51
C PRO A 659 -0.28 35.05 -8.63
N ASN A 660 -0.28 34.44 -9.83
CA ASN A 660 -0.94 34.91 -11.04
C ASN A 660 -2.39 34.40 -11.17
N SER A 661 -2.71 33.25 -10.55
CA SER A 661 -4.10 32.78 -10.38
C SER A 661 -4.62 33.09 -8.97
N ARG A 662 -5.84 33.66 -8.88
CA ARG A 662 -6.43 34.12 -7.62
C ARG A 662 -7.82 33.55 -7.40
N ASN A 663 -8.10 33.21 -6.16
CA ASN A 663 -9.41 32.77 -5.71
C ASN A 663 -10.44 33.92 -5.86
N PRO A 664 -11.60 33.70 -6.50
CA PRO A 664 -12.58 34.76 -6.75
C PRO A 664 -13.35 35.20 -5.49
N VAL A 665 -13.34 34.41 -4.42
CA VAL A 665 -14.08 34.70 -3.16
C VAL A 665 -13.23 35.50 -2.18
N ASN A 666 -11.94 35.14 -2.02
CA ASN A 666 -11.07 35.75 -1.01
C ASN A 666 -9.85 36.52 -1.57
N GLY A 667 -9.67 36.55 -2.90
CA GLY A 667 -8.62 37.31 -3.58
C GLY A 667 -7.17 36.83 -3.36
N LYS A 668 -6.95 35.79 -2.54
CA LYS A 668 -5.64 35.20 -2.30
C LYS A 668 -5.17 34.38 -3.50
N ALA A 669 -3.85 34.16 -3.59
CA ALA A 669 -3.25 33.23 -4.52
C ALA A 669 -3.82 31.80 -4.31
N VAL A 670 -4.06 31.09 -5.40
CA VAL A 670 -4.40 29.65 -5.34
C VAL A 670 -3.17 28.86 -4.91
N ALA A 671 -3.35 27.85 -4.07
CA ALA A 671 -2.25 27.10 -3.48
C ALA A 671 -2.64 25.65 -3.13
N TYR A 672 -1.61 24.82 -2.95
CA TYR A 672 -1.69 23.59 -2.15
C TYR A 672 -0.75 23.73 -0.96
N LYS A 673 -1.23 23.44 0.25
CA LYS A 673 -0.39 23.34 1.44
C LYS A 673 0.24 21.95 1.53
N ILE A 674 1.46 21.89 2.04
CA ILE A 674 2.11 20.68 2.50
C ILE A 674 1.77 20.57 3.99
N GLN A 675 1.12 19.48 4.38
CA GLN A 675 0.85 19.14 5.77
C GLN A 675 1.55 17.81 6.09
N ALA A 676 2.52 17.89 6.99
CA ALA A 676 3.22 16.75 7.59
C ALA A 676 3.25 16.93 9.12
N PRO A 677 3.30 15.84 9.91
CA PRO A 677 3.57 15.91 11.34
C PRO A 677 5.03 16.35 11.62
N PRO A 678 5.38 16.68 12.88
CA PRO A 678 6.76 17.02 13.21
C PRO A 678 7.68 15.81 13.19
N PHE A 679 8.79 15.92 12.45
CA PHE A 679 9.79 14.87 12.32
C PHE A 679 11.11 15.26 13.00
N GLN A 680 11.81 14.23 13.49
CA GLN A 680 13.20 14.33 13.91
C GLN A 680 14.12 14.45 12.69
N LYS A 681 15.18 15.26 12.79
CA LYS A 681 16.24 15.36 11.78
C LYS A 681 17.17 14.13 11.84
N ILE A 682 18.07 13.97 10.86
CA ILE A 682 19.13 12.96 10.99
C ILE A 682 19.96 13.18 12.27
N LEU A 683 20.18 12.11 13.03
CA LEU A 683 20.95 12.08 14.28
C LEU A 683 22.46 11.92 14.07
N SER A 684 22.87 11.48 12.87
CA SER A 684 24.28 11.34 12.50
C SER A 684 25.02 12.67 12.61
N ASP A 685 26.21 12.67 13.21
CA ASP A 685 27.00 13.89 13.39
C ASP A 685 27.35 14.55 12.04
N LYS A 686 27.46 15.88 12.05
CA LYS A 686 27.68 16.69 10.82
C LYS A 686 28.99 16.40 10.11
N ASP A 687 29.99 15.88 10.81
CA ASP A 687 31.25 15.47 10.22
C ASP A 687 31.26 14.00 9.75
N SER A 688 30.22 13.22 10.01
CA SER A 688 30.06 11.84 9.54
C SER A 688 29.79 11.74 8.02
N PHE A 689 30.13 10.60 7.43
CA PHE A 689 29.78 10.31 6.03
C PHE A 689 28.29 10.04 5.83
N ASN A 690 27.57 9.58 6.86
CA ASN A 690 26.12 9.39 6.81
C ASN A 690 25.40 10.74 6.58
N TYR A 691 25.72 11.76 7.39
CA TYR A 691 25.23 13.13 7.19
C TYR A 691 25.68 13.69 5.84
N LYS A 692 26.98 13.58 5.50
CA LYS A 692 27.55 14.17 4.27
C LYS A 692 27.03 13.55 2.96
N ARG A 693 26.55 12.30 2.98
CA ARG A 693 25.88 11.65 1.84
C ARG A 693 24.39 12.03 1.74
N ALA A 694 23.74 12.32 2.87
CA ALA A 694 22.31 12.56 2.97
C ALA A 694 21.96 14.04 3.22
N GLU A 695 22.45 14.98 2.39
CA GLU A 695 22.18 16.43 2.56
C GLU A 695 20.69 16.77 2.72
N PHE A 696 19.78 16.00 2.09
CA PHE A 696 18.33 16.17 2.22
C PHE A 696 17.75 15.87 3.62
N SER A 697 18.55 15.36 4.56
CA SER A 697 18.11 14.88 5.89
C SER A 697 18.47 15.81 7.06
N ASP A 698 19.19 16.91 6.80
CA ASP A 698 19.64 17.84 7.85
C ASP A 698 18.62 18.93 8.25
N HIS A 699 17.53 18.99 7.50
CA HIS A 699 16.32 19.75 7.79
C HIS A 699 15.17 18.80 8.17
N THR A 700 13.98 19.32 8.46
CA THR A 700 12.80 18.50 8.81
C THR A 700 12.44 17.54 7.67
N SER A 701 12.96 16.32 7.76
CA SER A 701 12.71 15.20 6.87
C SER A 701 12.09 14.07 7.66
N THR A 702 11.31 13.23 6.99
CA THR A 702 10.62 12.09 7.61
C THR A 702 11.59 11.19 8.39
N SER A 703 11.16 10.62 9.51
CA SER A 703 11.94 9.66 10.30
C SER A 703 10.99 8.75 11.08
N VAL A 704 11.19 7.44 10.97
CA VAL A 704 10.61 6.41 11.85
C VAL A 704 11.75 5.86 12.72
N GLU A 705 11.46 5.53 13.99
CA GLU A 705 12.40 4.96 14.98
C GLU A 705 11.89 3.58 15.43
N ASP A 706 12.27 2.51 14.73
CA ASP A 706 11.74 1.15 14.97
C ASP A 706 12.03 0.60 16.39
N PHE A 707 10.99 0.12 17.08
CA PHE A 707 11.10 -0.63 18.34
C PHE A 707 9.99 -1.70 18.44
N PRO A 708 10.31 -2.96 18.78
CA PRO A 708 10.47 -3.99 17.76
C PRO A 708 9.19 -4.75 17.41
N GLY A 709 9.02 -5.07 16.12
CA GLY A 709 8.13 -6.13 15.65
C GLY A 709 7.73 -6.00 14.18
N TYR A 710 7.20 -7.08 13.61
CA TYR A 710 6.60 -7.16 12.26
C TYR A 710 5.30 -6.33 12.11
N ALA A 711 5.12 -5.30 12.92
CA ALA A 711 3.95 -4.43 12.91
C ALA A 711 4.16 -3.32 11.88
N CYS A 712 3.08 -2.94 11.20
CA CYS A 712 3.16 -1.97 10.11
C CYS A 712 3.09 -0.54 10.67
N GLU A 713 4.23 0.17 10.69
CA GLU A 713 4.29 1.59 11.08
C GLU A 713 3.94 2.49 9.88
N VAL A 714 3.17 3.55 10.12
CA VAL A 714 2.57 4.38 9.06
C VAL A 714 3.01 5.84 9.15
N LEU A 715 3.45 6.36 8.02
CA LEU A 715 4.02 7.70 7.83
C LEU A 715 3.32 8.36 6.62
N SER A 716 2.84 9.60 6.73
CA SER A 716 2.26 10.28 5.57
C SER A 716 2.49 11.79 5.48
N ILE A 717 2.35 12.30 4.26
CA ILE A 717 2.42 13.72 3.90
C ILE A 717 1.21 14.05 3.00
N HIS A 718 0.41 15.04 3.38
CA HIS A 718 -0.77 15.47 2.62
C HIS A 718 -0.52 16.77 1.86
N LEU A 719 -0.92 16.79 0.58
CA LEU A 719 -1.00 17.95 -0.28
C LEU A 719 -2.46 18.40 -0.36
N LYS A 720 -2.80 19.44 0.39
CA LYS A 720 -4.18 19.90 0.63
C LYS A 720 -4.50 21.21 -0.09
N PRO A 721 -5.64 21.34 -0.80
CA PRO A 721 -5.99 22.56 -1.52
C PRO A 721 -6.25 23.73 -0.56
N VAL A 722 -5.65 24.91 -0.84
CA VAL A 722 -5.82 26.14 -0.06
C VAL A 722 -6.09 27.31 -1.01
N ASN A 723 -7.26 27.95 -0.88
CA ASN A 723 -7.81 28.91 -1.84
C ASN A 723 -7.95 28.37 -3.29
N PHE A 724 -7.64 27.11 -3.58
CA PHE A 724 -7.65 26.60 -4.96
C PHE A 724 -9.06 26.55 -5.56
N PHE A 725 -10.07 26.17 -4.76
CA PHE A 725 -11.48 26.10 -5.14
C PHE A 725 -12.28 27.29 -4.56
N ASP A 726 -13.41 27.63 -5.18
CA ASP A 726 -14.33 28.68 -4.70
C ASP A 726 -15.17 28.24 -3.49
N LYS A 727 -15.33 26.93 -3.32
CA LYS A 727 -16.07 26.24 -2.25
C LYS A 727 -15.47 24.83 -2.03
N ASN A 728 -16.02 24.05 -1.10
CA ASN A 728 -15.66 22.63 -0.97
C ASN A 728 -15.95 21.89 -2.30
N PRO A 729 -14.95 21.27 -2.96
CA PRO A 729 -15.12 20.65 -4.28
C PRO A 729 -15.84 19.29 -4.22
N ALA A 730 -16.09 18.73 -3.03
CA ALA A 730 -16.84 17.49 -2.81
C ALA A 730 -18.36 17.71 -2.59
N LEU A 731 -18.88 18.93 -2.78
CA LEU A 731 -20.31 19.24 -2.58
C LEU A 731 -21.28 18.60 -3.60
N ASP A 732 -20.74 18.01 -4.67
CA ASP A 732 -21.47 17.20 -5.66
C ASP A 732 -21.26 15.69 -5.48
N VAL A 733 -20.53 15.25 -4.44
CA VAL A 733 -20.52 13.83 -4.04
C VAL A 733 -21.93 13.45 -3.55
N PRO A 734 -22.51 12.33 -4.05
CA PRO A 734 -23.86 11.91 -3.65
C PRO A 734 -24.04 11.77 -2.13
N PRO A 735 -25.17 12.25 -1.56
CA PRO A 735 -25.50 12.02 -0.17
C PRO A 735 -25.52 10.52 0.18
N SER A 736 -24.99 10.21 1.35
CA SER A 736 -24.80 8.84 1.82
C SER A 736 -26.02 8.33 2.57
N GLU A 737 -26.85 7.59 1.83
CA GLU A 737 -28.12 7.03 2.30
C GLU A 737 -28.11 5.49 2.22
N GLN A 738 -28.99 4.83 2.99
CA GLN A 738 -29.01 3.36 3.09
C GLN A 738 -29.33 2.67 1.75
N ALA A 739 -30.12 3.29 0.88
CA ALA A 739 -30.41 2.76 -0.46
C ALA A 739 -29.16 2.67 -1.37
N PHE A 740 -28.17 3.54 -1.13
CA PHE A 740 -26.90 3.57 -1.87
C PHE A 740 -25.83 2.71 -1.18
N ASN A 741 -25.62 2.92 0.13
CA ASN A 741 -24.55 2.27 0.90
C ASN A 741 -24.87 0.84 1.37
N LYS A 742 -26.15 0.41 1.34
CA LYS A 742 -26.61 -0.98 1.53
C LYS A 742 -26.00 -1.69 2.77
N SER A 743 -25.83 -0.96 3.87
CA SER A 743 -25.13 -1.45 5.07
C SER A 743 -26.01 -2.36 5.92
N ASN A 744 -25.52 -3.51 6.36
CA ASN A 744 -26.31 -4.48 7.15
C ASN A 744 -26.31 -4.13 8.65
N LEU A 745 -27.47 -4.25 9.30
CA LEU A 745 -27.65 -3.97 10.72
C LEU A 745 -27.39 -5.23 11.57
N LEU A 746 -26.26 -5.25 12.29
CA LEU A 746 -25.80 -6.44 13.03
C LEU A 746 -26.71 -6.87 14.20
N SER A 747 -27.60 -5.99 14.68
CA SER A 747 -28.49 -6.27 15.82
C SER A 747 -29.66 -7.21 15.50
N GLU A 748 -30.00 -7.41 14.22
CA GLU A 748 -31.09 -8.31 13.81
C GLU A 748 -30.58 -9.73 13.53
N GLN A 749 -29.32 -9.89 13.11
CA GLN A 749 -28.71 -11.19 12.80
C GLN A 749 -28.11 -11.95 14.01
N HIS A 750 -28.24 -11.41 15.22
CA HIS A 750 -27.88 -12.12 16.46
C HIS A 750 -29.08 -12.68 17.24
N GLN A 751 -30.31 -12.52 16.74
CA GLN A 751 -31.36 -13.49 17.07
C GLN A 751 -31.09 -14.76 16.28
N GLN A 752 -31.02 -15.92 16.95
CA GLN A 752 -30.91 -17.19 16.23
C GLN A 752 -32.20 -17.42 15.41
N PRO A 753 -32.08 -17.88 14.16
CA PRO A 753 -33.21 -18.02 13.26
C PRO A 753 -34.20 -19.03 13.84
N SER A 754 -35.40 -18.54 14.18
CA SER A 754 -36.40 -19.31 14.89
C SER A 754 -37.65 -19.56 14.05
N VAL A 755 -38.19 -20.77 14.20
CA VAL A 755 -39.39 -21.24 13.50
C VAL A 755 -40.44 -21.68 14.51
N THR A 756 -41.72 -21.50 14.17
CA THR A 756 -42.85 -21.95 14.96
C THR A 756 -43.30 -23.31 14.45
N ALA A 757 -43.18 -24.35 15.29
CA ALA A 757 -43.65 -25.70 15.02
C ALA A 757 -45.00 -25.94 15.70
N THR A 758 -46.05 -26.21 14.91
CA THR A 758 -47.44 -26.39 15.35
C THR A 758 -47.89 -27.83 15.13
N VAL A 759 -48.37 -28.49 16.19
CA VAL A 759 -48.96 -29.83 16.20
C VAL A 759 -50.25 -29.79 17.04
N GLY A 760 -51.40 -29.71 16.37
CA GLY A 760 -52.67 -29.35 17.02
C GLY A 760 -53.10 -30.23 18.21
N GLU A 761 -53.28 -29.59 19.38
CA GLU A 761 -53.87 -29.96 20.69
C GLU A 761 -53.66 -31.35 21.33
N ASN A 762 -53.31 -32.41 20.60
CA ASN A 762 -53.07 -33.76 21.14
C ASN A 762 -52.07 -34.53 20.23
N GLY A 763 -50.89 -33.96 19.96
CA GLY A 763 -49.87 -34.61 19.13
C GLY A 763 -48.44 -34.25 19.53
N GLY A 764 -47.59 -35.28 19.62
CA GLY A 764 -46.18 -35.17 20.01
C GLY A 764 -45.95 -34.99 21.51
N THR A 765 -44.83 -35.52 22.01
CA THR A 765 -44.15 -34.96 23.18
C THR A 765 -43.11 -33.94 22.71
N GLU A 766 -42.60 -33.12 23.62
CA GLU A 766 -41.64 -32.06 23.29
C GLU A 766 -40.35 -32.64 22.67
N GLU A 767 -39.88 -33.77 23.18
CA GLU A 767 -38.69 -34.49 22.71
C GLU A 767 -38.86 -35.02 21.28
N LEU A 768 -40.05 -35.50 20.92
CA LEU A 768 -40.34 -36.02 19.57
C LEU A 768 -40.37 -34.89 18.52
N ILE A 769 -40.83 -33.71 18.91
CA ILE A 769 -40.81 -32.53 18.04
C ILE A 769 -39.36 -32.04 17.86
N ILE A 770 -38.56 -32.02 18.94
CA ILE A 770 -37.12 -31.72 18.89
C ILE A 770 -36.39 -32.73 17.99
N GLU A 771 -36.61 -34.04 18.13
CA GLU A 771 -35.97 -35.06 17.28
C GLU A 771 -36.34 -34.86 15.80
N THR A 772 -37.62 -34.58 15.52
CA THR A 772 -38.10 -34.37 14.14
C THR A 772 -37.46 -33.13 13.51
N LEU A 773 -37.36 -32.02 14.26
CA LEU A 773 -36.70 -30.78 13.83
C LEU A 773 -35.17 -30.94 13.73
N GLY A 774 -34.56 -31.79 14.57
CA GLY A 774 -33.13 -32.10 14.51
C GLY A 774 -32.68 -32.78 13.22
N ARG A 775 -33.61 -33.35 12.44
CA ARG A 775 -33.30 -34.04 11.15
C ARG A 775 -32.97 -33.08 10.00
N VAL A 776 -33.21 -31.78 10.15
CA VAL A 776 -32.91 -30.74 9.14
C VAL A 776 -31.79 -29.78 9.55
N GLY A 777 -31.28 -29.90 10.76
CA GLY A 777 -30.15 -29.13 11.29
C GLY A 777 -30.17 -29.07 12.82
N GLN A 778 -29.15 -28.46 13.43
CA GLN A 778 -29.03 -28.41 14.89
C GLN A 778 -30.04 -27.44 15.50
N VAL A 779 -31.00 -27.98 16.24
CA VAL A 779 -31.88 -27.22 17.16
C VAL A 779 -31.10 -26.92 18.43
N ASN A 780 -30.84 -25.64 18.71
CA ASN A 780 -30.14 -25.21 19.92
C ASN A 780 -31.08 -25.09 21.12
N ASN A 781 -32.35 -24.77 20.87
CA ASN A 781 -33.36 -24.54 21.89
C ASN A 781 -34.75 -24.84 21.30
N PHE A 782 -35.64 -25.41 22.11
CA PHE A 782 -37.03 -25.61 21.75
C PHE A 782 -37.92 -25.32 22.96
N ARG A 783 -39.08 -24.71 22.71
CA ARG A 783 -40.00 -24.29 23.75
C ARG A 783 -41.45 -24.49 23.31
N LEU A 784 -42.07 -25.55 23.81
CA LEU A 784 -43.52 -25.77 23.65
C LEU A 784 -44.30 -24.73 24.46
N VAL A 785 -45.38 -24.20 23.87
CA VAL A 785 -46.22 -23.18 24.52
C VAL A 785 -47.34 -23.87 25.30
N TYR A 786 -47.34 -23.66 26.61
CA TYR A 786 -48.36 -24.17 27.53
C TYR A 786 -49.40 -23.10 27.86
N ASP A 787 -50.63 -23.54 28.12
CA ASP A 787 -51.70 -22.71 28.62
C ASP A 787 -51.55 -22.41 30.12
N LYS A 788 -51.63 -21.12 30.49
CA LYS A 788 -51.33 -20.64 31.84
C LYS A 788 -52.40 -20.94 32.87
N GLU A 789 -53.61 -21.32 32.47
CA GLU A 789 -54.73 -21.63 33.38
C GLU A 789 -54.98 -23.13 33.50
N THR A 790 -54.83 -23.88 32.39
CA THR A 790 -55.09 -25.32 32.33
C THR A 790 -53.85 -26.20 32.38
N GLY A 791 -52.65 -25.63 32.21
CA GLY A 791 -51.37 -26.35 32.25
C GLY A 791 -51.12 -27.30 31.06
N ARG A 792 -52.00 -27.31 30.05
CA ARG A 792 -51.89 -28.18 28.86
C ARG A 792 -51.10 -27.48 27.74
N PRO A 793 -50.36 -28.22 26.89
CA PRO A 793 -49.72 -27.64 25.72
C PRO A 793 -50.77 -27.12 24.74
N LYS A 794 -50.56 -25.93 24.17
CA LYS A 794 -51.43 -25.32 23.14
C LYS A 794 -51.26 -25.91 21.75
N GLY A 795 -50.44 -26.96 21.60
CA GLY A 795 -50.14 -27.57 20.32
C GLY A 795 -49.28 -26.72 19.39
N PHE A 796 -48.44 -25.82 19.92
CA PHE A 796 -47.36 -25.18 19.17
C PHE A 796 -46.19 -24.82 20.07
N GLY A 797 -45.01 -24.67 19.48
CA GLY A 797 -43.76 -24.29 20.14
C GLY A 797 -42.81 -23.56 19.19
N PHE A 798 -41.76 -22.97 19.74
CA PHE A 798 -40.72 -22.27 18.99
C PHE A 798 -39.42 -23.05 19.02
N ALA A 799 -38.72 -23.11 17.89
CA ALA A 799 -37.45 -23.81 17.71
C ALA A 799 -36.38 -22.82 17.21
N GLU A 800 -35.27 -22.70 17.93
CA GLU A 800 -34.12 -21.88 17.53
C GLU A 800 -33.06 -22.80 16.90
N PHE A 801 -32.69 -22.53 15.65
CA PHE A 801 -31.67 -23.30 14.93
C PHE A 801 -30.30 -22.61 14.98
N ALA A 802 -29.23 -23.40 14.86
CA ALA A 802 -27.86 -22.88 14.84
C ALA A 802 -27.55 -21.98 13.63
N ASP A 803 -28.25 -22.17 12.51
CA ASP A 803 -28.05 -21.43 11.27
C ASP A 803 -29.37 -21.23 10.50
N ALA A 804 -29.37 -20.31 9.54
CA ALA A 804 -30.57 -19.89 8.82
C ALA A 804 -31.00 -20.88 7.73
N ASP A 805 -30.09 -21.69 7.19
CA ASP A 805 -30.39 -22.69 6.17
C ASP A 805 -31.07 -23.92 6.79
N ALA A 806 -30.69 -24.32 8.00
CA ALA A 806 -31.39 -25.31 8.82
C ALA A 806 -32.83 -24.86 9.14
N ALA A 807 -33.02 -23.61 9.58
CA ALA A 807 -34.35 -23.04 9.80
C ALA A 807 -35.20 -23.00 8.52
N ALA A 808 -34.61 -22.57 7.40
CA ALA A 808 -35.26 -22.57 6.09
C ALA A 808 -35.55 -23.99 5.56
N SER A 809 -34.73 -24.97 5.94
CA SER A 809 -34.93 -26.40 5.67
C SER A 809 -36.09 -26.96 6.49
N ALA A 810 -36.26 -26.54 7.75
CA ALA A 810 -37.40 -26.91 8.59
C ALA A 810 -38.74 -26.45 7.99
N VAL A 811 -38.85 -25.16 7.65
CA VAL A 811 -40.06 -24.61 7.00
C VAL A 811 -40.36 -25.30 5.67
N ARG A 812 -39.33 -25.64 4.89
CA ARG A 812 -39.48 -26.24 3.55
C ARG A 812 -39.82 -27.73 3.57
N ASN A 813 -39.22 -28.49 4.48
CA ASN A 813 -39.20 -29.96 4.44
C ASN A 813 -40.01 -30.63 5.56
N LEU A 814 -40.33 -29.91 6.64
CA LEU A 814 -41.09 -30.43 7.78
C LEU A 814 -42.49 -29.82 7.94
N ASN A 815 -42.83 -28.79 7.16
CA ASN A 815 -44.22 -28.38 7.03
C ASN A 815 -45.04 -29.44 6.28
N ASP A 816 -46.23 -29.75 6.79
CA ASP A 816 -47.09 -30.87 6.38
C ASP A 816 -46.46 -32.28 6.52
N TYR A 817 -45.38 -32.39 7.30
CA TYR A 817 -44.82 -33.69 7.71
C TYR A 817 -45.80 -34.46 8.60
N ASP A 818 -45.80 -35.79 8.49
CA ASP A 818 -46.73 -36.64 9.24
C ASP A 818 -46.13 -37.10 10.57
N LEU A 819 -46.58 -36.50 11.66
CA LEU A 819 -46.14 -36.80 13.01
C LEU A 819 -47.27 -37.53 13.77
N MET A 820 -47.15 -38.86 13.84
CA MET A 820 -48.13 -39.75 14.49
C MET A 820 -49.57 -39.64 13.95
N GLY A 821 -49.75 -39.49 12.64
CA GLY A 821 -51.07 -39.36 12.01
C GLY A 821 -51.66 -37.95 12.08
N ARG A 822 -50.82 -36.93 12.31
CA ARG A 822 -51.18 -35.51 12.32
C ARG A 822 -50.15 -34.70 11.53
N LYS A 823 -50.60 -33.62 10.90
CA LYS A 823 -49.73 -32.71 10.18
C LYS A 823 -49.01 -31.76 11.13
N LEU A 824 -47.68 -31.83 11.12
CA LEU A 824 -46.80 -30.82 11.68
C LEU A 824 -46.78 -29.62 10.73
N ARG A 825 -47.11 -28.42 11.23
CA ARG A 825 -47.01 -27.17 10.47
C ARG A 825 -45.79 -26.40 10.95
N VAL A 826 -44.94 -25.92 10.04
CA VAL A 826 -43.69 -25.21 10.38
C VAL A 826 -43.62 -23.90 9.59
N ASP A 827 -43.71 -22.78 10.29
CA ASP A 827 -43.62 -21.42 9.74
C ASP A 827 -42.49 -20.63 10.44
N TRP A 828 -42.07 -19.50 9.88
CA TRP A 828 -41.14 -18.58 10.57
C TRP A 828 -41.77 -17.96 11.83
N SER A 829 -40.95 -17.70 12.86
CA SER A 829 -41.41 -17.02 14.07
C SER A 829 -41.55 -15.51 13.88
N ASN A 830 -42.60 -14.92 14.46
CA ASN A 830 -42.94 -13.50 14.38
C ASN A 830 -43.00 -12.82 15.78
N GLU A 831 -42.14 -13.19 16.73
CA GLU A 831 -42.02 -12.48 18.01
C GLU A 831 -41.30 -11.11 17.87
N SER A 832 -42.01 -10.15 17.28
CA SER A 832 -41.64 -8.73 17.31
C SER A 832 -41.79 -8.17 18.72
N GLY A 833 -40.73 -8.27 19.54
CA GLY A 833 -40.73 -7.88 20.95
C GLY A 833 -40.93 -6.38 21.19
N SER A 834 -42.19 -5.93 21.28
CA SER A 834 -42.57 -4.61 21.79
C SER A 834 -43.37 -4.75 23.09
N GLY A 835 -42.76 -4.37 24.21
CA GLY A 835 -43.44 -4.35 25.51
C GLY A 835 -44.35 -3.12 25.65
N ASP A 836 -45.59 -3.31 26.11
CA ASP A 836 -46.59 -2.26 26.24
C ASP A 836 -46.13 -1.08 27.10
N ASN A 837 -46.09 0.14 26.53
CA ASN A 837 -46.26 1.41 27.25
C ASN A 837 -46.47 2.62 26.30
N ALA A 838 -47.66 2.72 25.71
CA ALA A 838 -48.13 3.97 25.08
C ALA A 838 -49.67 4.07 25.23
N PRO A 839 -50.21 5.07 25.95
CA PRO A 839 -51.65 5.20 26.17
C PRO A 839 -52.37 5.79 24.95
N SER A 840 -53.64 5.42 24.78
CA SER A 840 -54.47 5.85 23.67
C SER A 840 -55.36 7.05 24.01
N ASN A 841 -55.45 8.03 23.09
CA ASN A 841 -56.74 8.43 22.53
C ASN A 841 -56.63 9.21 21.20
N ARG A 842 -57.80 9.39 20.58
CA ARG A 842 -58.18 10.17 19.39
C ARG A 842 -57.87 11.68 19.55
N ASP A 843 -57.93 12.54 18.52
CA ASP A 843 -58.86 12.53 17.38
C ASP A 843 -58.35 13.36 16.16
N GLN A 844 -59.19 13.43 15.11
CA GLN A 844 -59.01 14.05 13.78
C GLN A 844 -58.29 13.14 12.76
N GLY A 845 -58.79 12.97 11.52
CA GLY A 845 -60.09 13.42 11.00
C GLY A 845 -60.20 13.34 9.48
N ALA A 846 -60.88 12.32 8.94
CA ALA A 846 -61.30 12.22 7.54
C ALA A 846 -62.71 11.60 7.50
N PRO A 847 -63.63 12.14 6.69
CA PRO A 847 -63.94 11.52 5.38
C PRO A 847 -64.35 12.62 4.34
N PRO A 848 -65.00 12.36 3.17
CA PRO A 848 -65.39 11.07 2.58
C PRO A 848 -65.08 10.88 1.07
N ALA A 849 -65.29 9.64 0.59
CA ALA A 849 -65.64 9.35 -0.81
C ALA A 849 -66.59 8.14 -0.91
N MET A 850 -67.81 8.38 -1.41
CA MET A 850 -68.80 7.43 -1.93
C MET A 850 -69.13 7.91 -3.36
N ASN A 851 -69.51 7.14 -4.38
CA ASN A 851 -69.70 5.69 -4.63
C ASN A 851 -69.04 5.39 -6.01
N GLY A 852 -68.88 4.16 -6.53
CA GLY A 852 -69.36 2.85 -6.07
C GLY A 852 -70.31 2.20 -7.10
N GLN A 853 -69.77 1.43 -8.05
CA GLN A 853 -70.50 0.49 -8.92
C GLN A 853 -69.55 -0.62 -9.44
N GLN A 854 -70.08 -1.79 -9.79
CA GLN A 854 -69.34 -3.06 -9.84
C GLN A 854 -69.18 -3.63 -11.27
N ALA A 855 -68.08 -4.36 -11.49
CA ALA A 855 -67.93 -5.35 -12.56
C ALA A 855 -67.01 -6.51 -12.10
N ALA A 856 -67.09 -7.67 -12.76
CA ALA A 856 -66.52 -8.95 -12.31
C ALA A 856 -64.97 -9.02 -12.31
N PRO A 857 -64.36 -9.92 -11.50
CA PRO A 857 -62.92 -10.17 -11.53
C PRO A 857 -62.51 -10.97 -12.78
N ALA A 858 -61.56 -10.44 -13.54
CA ALA A 858 -60.81 -11.19 -14.55
C ALA A 858 -59.50 -11.73 -13.93
N ALA A 859 -59.14 -12.98 -14.22
CA ALA A 859 -57.98 -13.62 -13.63
C ALA A 859 -56.65 -13.13 -14.25
N ALA A 860 -55.66 -12.85 -13.41
CA ALA A 860 -54.27 -12.71 -13.79
C ALA A 860 -53.50 -13.98 -13.38
N GLN A 861 -52.75 -14.57 -14.32
CA GLN A 861 -51.97 -15.79 -14.11
C GLN A 861 -50.54 -15.47 -13.63
N PRO A 862 -49.93 -16.29 -12.75
CA PRO A 862 -48.50 -16.20 -12.45
C PRO A 862 -47.68 -16.89 -13.55
N SER A 863 -46.95 -16.12 -14.35
CA SER A 863 -46.09 -16.67 -15.41
C SER A 863 -44.65 -16.92 -14.94
N SER A 864 -44.26 -18.18 -14.80
CA SER A 864 -42.85 -18.58 -14.60
C SER A 864 -42.00 -18.26 -15.84
N ALA A 865 -40.91 -17.50 -15.67
CA ALA A 865 -40.13 -16.91 -16.77
C ALA A 865 -39.12 -17.86 -17.46
N LEU A 866 -39.21 -19.16 -17.20
CA LEU A 866 -38.49 -20.24 -17.90
C LEU A 866 -39.52 -21.15 -18.59
N GLY A 867 -39.25 -21.50 -19.86
CA GLY A 867 -39.99 -22.53 -20.56
C GLY A 867 -39.60 -23.93 -20.07
N PRO A 868 -40.35 -24.99 -20.46
CA PRO A 868 -40.01 -26.35 -20.07
C PRO A 868 -38.61 -26.73 -20.59
N LEU A 869 -37.74 -27.10 -19.64
CA LEU A 869 -36.39 -27.57 -19.95
C LEU A 869 -36.45 -28.96 -20.62
N PRO A 870 -35.42 -29.36 -21.41
CA PRO A 870 -35.36 -30.70 -21.99
C PRO A 870 -35.39 -31.78 -20.90
N PRO A 871 -36.17 -32.87 -21.06
CA PRO A 871 -36.16 -33.98 -20.12
C PRO A 871 -34.80 -34.68 -20.10
N GLY A 872 -34.39 -35.15 -18.92
CA GLY A 872 -33.17 -35.93 -18.76
C GLY A 872 -33.24 -37.28 -19.49
N VAL A 873 -32.06 -37.82 -19.84
CA VAL A 873 -31.92 -39.14 -20.46
C VAL A 873 -31.60 -40.17 -19.39
N GLU A 874 -32.25 -41.33 -19.41
CA GLU A 874 -31.92 -42.44 -18.52
C GLU A 874 -30.51 -42.95 -18.79
N LEU A 875 -29.70 -43.10 -17.73
CA LEU A 875 -28.33 -43.59 -17.84
C LEU A 875 -28.27 -45.12 -17.76
N PRO A 876 -27.34 -45.78 -18.47
CA PRO A 876 -27.09 -47.20 -18.30
C PRO A 876 -26.72 -47.55 -16.86
N PRO A 877 -27.09 -48.74 -16.35
CA PRO A 877 -26.64 -49.18 -15.04
C PRO A 877 -25.10 -49.17 -14.96
N ASN A 878 -24.58 -48.63 -13.85
CA ASN A 878 -23.17 -48.36 -13.59
C ASN A 878 -22.55 -47.13 -14.30
N LEU A 879 -23.35 -46.15 -14.74
CA LEU A 879 -22.86 -44.82 -15.15
C LEU A 879 -23.53 -43.71 -14.32
N THR A 880 -22.74 -42.84 -13.68
CA THR A 880 -23.28 -41.70 -12.91
C THR A 880 -23.52 -40.47 -13.80
N CYS A 881 -24.37 -39.53 -13.34
CA CYS A 881 -24.54 -38.24 -14.02
C CYS A 881 -23.22 -37.47 -14.18
N PRO A 882 -22.39 -37.29 -13.12
CA PRO A 882 -21.05 -36.71 -13.26
C PRO A 882 -20.17 -37.40 -14.32
N ASP A 883 -20.10 -38.73 -14.33
CA ASP A 883 -19.31 -39.47 -15.32
C ASP A 883 -19.81 -39.26 -16.76
N ALA A 884 -21.14 -39.26 -16.94
CA ALA A 884 -21.76 -39.04 -18.25
C ALA A 884 -21.46 -37.63 -18.77
N ILE A 885 -21.65 -36.60 -17.93
CA ILE A 885 -21.39 -35.20 -18.28
C ILE A 885 -19.91 -34.97 -18.60
N SER A 886 -19.00 -35.46 -17.75
CA SER A 886 -17.56 -35.32 -17.95
C SER A 886 -17.06 -36.02 -19.22
N ARG A 887 -17.61 -37.21 -19.55
CA ARG A 887 -17.35 -37.86 -20.84
C ARG A 887 -17.87 -37.02 -22.00
N THR A 888 -19.12 -36.54 -21.97
CA THR A 888 -19.67 -35.71 -23.05
C THR A 888 -18.85 -34.44 -23.28
N LEU A 889 -18.53 -33.69 -22.22
CA LEU A 889 -17.74 -32.46 -22.34
C LEU A 889 -16.33 -32.71 -22.86
N SER A 890 -15.69 -33.84 -22.49
CA SER A 890 -14.39 -34.24 -23.02
C SER A 890 -14.37 -34.55 -24.53
N THR A 891 -15.55 -34.67 -25.17
CA THR A 891 -15.68 -34.83 -26.63
C THR A 891 -15.98 -33.52 -27.38
N LEU A 892 -16.21 -32.42 -26.66
CA LEU A 892 -16.43 -31.12 -27.27
C LEU A 892 -15.09 -30.38 -27.49
N PRO A 893 -14.92 -29.66 -28.62
CA PRO A 893 -13.73 -28.85 -28.84
C PRO A 893 -13.73 -27.58 -27.95
N PRO A 894 -12.56 -26.99 -27.65
CA PRO A 894 -12.44 -25.90 -26.67
C PRO A 894 -13.26 -24.65 -26.98
N ASP A 895 -13.51 -24.34 -28.26
CA ASP A 895 -14.33 -23.22 -28.71
C ASP A 895 -15.81 -23.38 -28.30
N GLN A 896 -16.34 -24.61 -28.34
CA GLN A 896 -17.71 -24.90 -27.89
C GLN A 896 -17.84 -24.88 -26.36
N LEU A 897 -16.82 -25.35 -25.63
CA LEU A 897 -16.75 -25.21 -24.17
C LEU A 897 -16.69 -23.74 -23.75
N LEU A 898 -15.90 -22.92 -24.45
CA LEU A 898 -15.82 -21.47 -24.22
C LEU A 898 -17.14 -20.75 -24.54
N ASP A 899 -17.87 -21.16 -25.59
CA ASP A 899 -19.16 -20.57 -25.91
C ASP A 899 -20.23 -20.89 -24.85
N ILE A 900 -20.28 -22.13 -24.33
CA ILE A 900 -21.17 -22.51 -23.21
C ILE A 900 -20.90 -21.62 -21.98
N LEU A 901 -19.63 -21.41 -21.64
CA LEU A 901 -19.23 -20.52 -20.52
C LEU A 901 -19.55 -19.04 -20.81
N SER A 902 -19.35 -18.60 -22.05
CA SER A 902 -19.67 -17.24 -22.50
C SER A 902 -21.17 -16.94 -22.43
N GLN A 903 -22.01 -17.85 -22.92
CA GLN A 903 -23.46 -17.74 -22.86
C GLN A 903 -23.96 -17.74 -21.40
N MET A 904 -23.44 -18.62 -20.54
CA MET A 904 -23.83 -18.64 -19.13
C MET A 904 -23.37 -17.36 -18.40
N LYS A 905 -22.15 -16.89 -18.64
CA LYS A 905 -21.67 -15.61 -18.12
C LYS A 905 -22.55 -14.45 -18.60
N GLY A 906 -22.97 -14.46 -19.87
CA GLY A 906 -23.92 -13.51 -20.44
C GLY A 906 -25.26 -13.52 -19.70
N LEU A 907 -25.82 -14.70 -19.42
CA LEU A 907 -27.07 -14.84 -18.66
C LEU A 907 -26.92 -14.31 -17.22
N VAL A 908 -25.85 -14.70 -16.51
CA VAL A 908 -25.57 -14.21 -15.14
C VAL A 908 -25.42 -12.68 -15.10
N MET A 909 -24.82 -12.08 -16.12
CA MET A 909 -24.62 -10.62 -16.20
C MET A 909 -25.86 -9.84 -16.68
N THR A 910 -26.88 -10.50 -17.24
CA THR A 910 -28.08 -9.83 -17.80
C THR A 910 -29.36 -10.11 -17.01
N ASP A 911 -29.49 -11.30 -16.43
CA ASP A 911 -30.62 -11.69 -15.57
C ASP A 911 -30.14 -12.68 -14.49
N PRO A 912 -29.55 -12.17 -13.37
CA PRO A 912 -29.04 -13.01 -12.30
C PRO A 912 -30.11 -13.92 -11.69
N ALA A 913 -31.35 -13.42 -11.54
CA ALA A 913 -32.45 -14.19 -10.95
C ALA A 913 -32.83 -15.40 -11.81
N LYS A 914 -32.88 -15.23 -13.13
CA LYS A 914 -33.12 -16.32 -14.09
C LYS A 914 -31.93 -17.27 -14.21
N ALA A 915 -30.70 -16.78 -14.07
CA ALA A 915 -29.52 -17.63 -13.97
C ALA A 915 -29.56 -18.53 -12.73
N THR A 916 -29.91 -17.97 -11.57
CA THR A 916 -30.10 -18.74 -10.31
C THR A 916 -31.21 -19.78 -10.46
N GLU A 917 -32.38 -19.40 -10.99
CA GLU A 917 -33.49 -20.34 -11.17
C GLU A 917 -33.17 -21.44 -12.20
N LEU A 918 -32.45 -21.13 -13.28
CA LEU A 918 -32.01 -22.13 -14.25
C LEU A 918 -31.08 -23.18 -13.60
N LEU A 919 -30.08 -22.74 -12.83
CA LEU A 919 -29.19 -23.66 -12.11
C LEU A 919 -29.93 -24.45 -11.02
N ARG A 920 -30.96 -23.87 -10.39
CA ARG A 920 -31.82 -24.54 -9.40
C ARG A 920 -32.72 -25.61 -10.02
N GLN A 921 -33.19 -25.40 -11.26
CA GLN A 921 -34.00 -26.37 -12.00
C GLN A 921 -33.14 -27.43 -12.72
N ALA A 922 -31.88 -27.10 -13.07
CA ALA A 922 -30.96 -28.00 -13.76
C ALA A 922 -29.58 -28.04 -13.06
N PRO A 923 -29.44 -28.66 -11.87
CA PRO A 923 -28.18 -28.73 -11.14
C PRO A 923 -27.06 -29.45 -11.93
N GLN A 924 -27.41 -30.34 -12.86
CA GLN A 924 -26.47 -30.95 -13.80
C GLN A 924 -25.75 -29.93 -14.70
N LEU A 925 -26.36 -28.77 -14.96
CA LEU A 925 -25.73 -27.68 -15.71
C LEU A 925 -24.62 -27.00 -14.89
N ALA A 926 -24.79 -26.87 -13.57
CA ALA A 926 -23.74 -26.32 -12.70
C ALA A 926 -22.48 -27.19 -12.72
N TYR A 927 -22.64 -28.51 -12.65
CA TYR A 927 -21.52 -29.47 -12.81
C TYR A 927 -20.91 -29.37 -14.21
N ALA A 928 -21.72 -29.25 -15.26
CA ALA A 928 -21.23 -29.11 -16.63
C ALA A 928 -20.41 -27.82 -16.85
N ILE A 929 -20.83 -26.70 -16.26
CA ILE A 929 -20.09 -25.42 -16.26
C ILE A 929 -18.74 -25.59 -15.56
N PHE A 930 -18.73 -26.18 -14.36
CA PHE A 930 -17.49 -26.37 -13.59
C PHE A 930 -16.51 -27.31 -14.29
N GLN A 931 -17.01 -28.43 -14.83
CA GLN A 931 -16.21 -29.36 -15.62
C GLN A 931 -15.66 -28.73 -16.91
N SER A 932 -16.41 -27.81 -17.54
CA SER A 932 -15.93 -27.06 -18.71
C SER A 932 -14.78 -26.10 -18.34
N LEU A 933 -14.85 -25.44 -17.18
CA LEU A 933 -13.77 -24.59 -16.66
C LEU A 933 -12.50 -25.40 -16.39
N LEU A 934 -12.62 -26.60 -15.82
CA LEU A 934 -11.49 -27.51 -15.56
C LEU A 934 -10.85 -28.03 -16.86
N LEU A 935 -11.67 -28.46 -17.83
CA LEU A 935 -11.19 -28.93 -19.15
C LEU A 935 -10.46 -27.83 -19.95
N LEU A 936 -10.77 -26.57 -19.67
CA LEU A 936 -10.11 -25.39 -20.25
C LEU A 936 -8.96 -24.83 -19.38
N GLN A 937 -8.64 -25.46 -18.26
CA GLN A 937 -7.60 -25.03 -17.29
C GLN A 937 -7.83 -23.61 -16.74
N LEU A 938 -9.10 -23.19 -16.60
CA LEU A 938 -9.50 -21.87 -16.09
C LEU A 938 -9.76 -21.84 -14.58
N VAL A 939 -9.75 -23.01 -13.91
CA VAL A 939 -9.99 -23.21 -12.47
C VAL A 939 -9.08 -24.33 -11.97
N ASP A 940 -8.58 -24.22 -10.73
CA ASP A 940 -7.74 -25.22 -10.10
C ASP A 940 -8.54 -26.47 -9.66
N PRO A 941 -8.08 -27.70 -9.98
CA PRO A 941 -8.70 -28.95 -9.52
C PRO A 941 -8.90 -29.06 -7.99
N ALA A 942 -8.07 -28.42 -7.16
CA ALA A 942 -8.18 -28.48 -5.70
C ALA A 942 -9.49 -27.89 -5.16
N ILE A 943 -10.09 -26.92 -5.89
CA ILE A 943 -11.38 -26.30 -5.54
C ILE A 943 -12.54 -27.31 -5.65
N LEU A 944 -12.37 -28.38 -6.46
CA LEU A 944 -13.35 -29.45 -6.62
C LEU A 944 -13.52 -30.24 -5.32
N THR A 945 -12.43 -30.50 -4.59
CA THR A 945 -12.42 -31.27 -3.33
C THR A 945 -13.29 -30.61 -2.27
N SER A 946 -13.12 -29.31 -2.04
CA SER A 946 -13.86 -28.57 -1.00
C SER A 946 -15.37 -28.45 -1.27
N LEU A 947 -15.79 -28.56 -2.53
CA LEU A 947 -17.20 -28.55 -2.96
C LEU A 947 -17.86 -29.95 -2.92
N VAL A 948 -17.07 -31.02 -3.06
CA VAL A 948 -17.58 -32.41 -2.99
C VAL A 948 -17.70 -32.89 -1.54
N GLU A 949 -16.77 -32.51 -0.66
CA GLU A 949 -16.86 -32.86 0.77
C GLU A 949 -18.13 -32.30 1.44
N THR A 950 -18.62 -31.13 1.01
CA THR A 950 -19.89 -30.54 1.47
C THR A 950 -21.15 -31.27 0.97
N SER A 951 -21.03 -32.24 0.06
CA SER A 951 -22.17 -32.94 -0.56
C SER A 951 -22.13 -34.47 -0.43
N ALA A 952 -21.17 -35.03 0.29
CA ALA A 952 -20.88 -36.48 0.34
C ALA A 952 -21.02 -37.16 1.72
N ALA A 953 -21.91 -36.68 2.60
CA ALA A 953 -22.14 -37.27 3.94
C ALA A 953 -23.38 -38.20 3.98
N PRO A 954 -23.24 -39.51 4.30
CA PRO A 954 -24.37 -40.45 4.39
C PRO A 954 -25.02 -40.52 5.78
N ALA A 955 -26.32 -40.83 5.83
CA ALA A 955 -27.09 -40.95 7.07
C ALA A 955 -26.96 -42.34 7.75
N PRO A 956 -26.78 -42.44 9.09
CA PRO A 956 -26.78 -43.71 9.82
C PRO A 956 -28.17 -44.34 10.01
N VAL A 957 -28.23 -45.66 10.19
CA VAL A 957 -29.44 -46.45 10.50
C VAL A 957 -29.33 -47.10 11.89
N ALA A 958 -30.43 -47.16 12.64
CA ALA A 958 -30.44 -47.53 14.06
C ALA A 958 -30.75 -49.03 14.35
N PRO A 959 -30.21 -49.60 15.45
CA PRO A 959 -30.70 -50.83 16.10
C PRO A 959 -31.74 -50.56 17.22
N ALA A 960 -32.37 -51.62 17.74
CA ALA A 960 -33.57 -51.57 18.61
C ALA A 960 -33.33 -52.05 20.08
N PRO A 961 -34.26 -51.83 21.04
CA PRO A 961 -33.97 -51.69 22.48
C PRO A 961 -34.29 -52.93 23.37
N PRO A 962 -34.16 -52.84 24.72
CA PRO A 962 -35.38 -52.74 25.57
C PRO A 962 -35.30 -52.02 26.97
N VAL A 963 -36.39 -51.28 27.29
CA VAL A 963 -37.06 -51.11 28.63
C VAL A 963 -36.40 -50.23 29.75
N GLN A 964 -37.25 -49.71 30.66
CA GLN A 964 -37.06 -48.56 31.58
C GLN A 964 -37.23 -48.92 33.08
N GLN A 965 -36.88 -48.01 34.02
CA GLN A 965 -37.76 -47.62 35.16
C GLN A 965 -37.41 -46.23 35.80
N VAL A 966 -38.15 -45.79 36.85
CA VAL A 966 -38.64 -44.39 37.04
C VAL A 966 -38.57 -43.85 38.51
N GLN A 967 -38.85 -42.55 38.74
CA GLN A 967 -39.33 -41.83 39.98
C GLN A 967 -38.28 -41.04 40.82
N GLN A 968 -38.56 -39.94 41.58
CA GLN A 968 -39.66 -38.94 41.67
C GLN A 968 -39.26 -37.67 42.48
N PRO A 969 -39.95 -36.50 42.35
CA PRO A 969 -39.86 -35.30 43.21
C PRO A 969 -41.08 -35.10 44.16
N PRO A 970 -41.05 -34.19 45.17
CA PRO A 970 -41.82 -32.90 45.17
C PRO A 970 -41.09 -31.80 46.02
N PRO A 971 -41.68 -30.71 46.63
CA PRO A 971 -43.01 -30.05 46.59
C PRO A 971 -42.95 -28.49 46.40
N GLN A 972 -43.95 -27.72 46.88
CA GLN A 972 -44.06 -26.22 46.85
C GLN A 972 -44.91 -25.67 48.02
N VAL A 973 -44.87 -24.35 48.33
CA VAL A 973 -45.91 -23.56 49.09
C VAL A 973 -45.99 -22.09 48.57
N THR A 974 -47.01 -21.28 48.94
CA THR A 974 -47.56 -20.15 48.12
C THR A 974 -48.03 -18.85 48.84
N ARG A 975 -47.83 -17.67 48.21
CA ARG A 975 -48.75 -16.45 48.08
C ARG A 975 -49.32 -15.70 49.35
N PRO A 976 -50.03 -14.53 49.29
CA PRO A 976 -50.23 -13.47 48.25
C PRO A 976 -49.92 -11.96 48.71
N PRO A 977 -50.79 -10.89 48.69
CA PRO A 977 -50.53 -9.68 47.82
C PRO A 977 -50.82 -8.20 48.30
N MET A 978 -50.20 -7.19 47.64
CA MET A 978 -50.65 -5.76 47.40
C MET A 978 -50.83 -4.77 48.60
N PRO A 979 -50.98 -3.41 48.47
CA PRO A 979 -51.35 -2.53 47.32
C PRO A 979 -50.49 -1.22 47.11
N TYR A 980 -51.06 -0.11 46.58
CA TYR A 980 -50.38 1.01 45.86
C TYR A 980 -51.03 2.41 46.05
N ALA A 981 -50.25 3.50 46.23
CA ALA A 981 -50.58 4.96 46.09
C ALA A 981 -49.32 5.83 46.49
N GLY A 982 -49.09 7.11 46.13
CA GLY A 982 -49.73 8.13 45.26
C GLY A 982 -48.96 9.49 45.30
N TYR A 983 -49.21 10.43 44.37
CA TYR A 983 -48.57 11.78 44.26
C TYR A 983 -49.52 12.93 44.73
N PRO A 984 -49.06 14.13 45.19
CA PRO A 984 -48.98 15.33 44.30
C PRO A 984 -47.87 16.40 44.74
N PRO A 985 -47.96 17.77 44.66
CA PRO A 985 -46.91 18.57 43.96
C PRO A 985 -46.37 19.90 44.61
N GLN A 986 -45.36 20.50 43.94
CA GLN A 986 -44.91 21.93 43.85
C GLN A 986 -44.93 22.92 45.06
N VAL A 987 -43.82 23.69 45.22
CA VAL A 987 -43.67 25.18 45.07
C VAL A 987 -42.23 25.59 45.51
N ALA A 988 -41.70 26.74 45.04
CA ALA A 988 -40.33 27.21 45.30
C ALA A 988 -40.25 28.58 46.00
N PRO A 989 -39.12 28.89 46.69
CA PRO A 989 -38.57 30.25 46.72
C PRO A 989 -37.02 30.36 46.63
N THR A 990 -36.54 31.57 46.32
CA THR A 990 -35.13 32.06 46.37
C THR A 990 -35.07 33.34 47.23
N PRO A 991 -33.92 34.02 47.51
CA PRO A 991 -32.49 33.75 47.21
C PRO A 991 -31.60 33.68 48.49
N PRO A 992 -30.26 33.62 48.39
CA PRO A 992 -29.46 34.87 48.43
C PRO A 992 -28.19 34.90 47.51
N GLN A 993 -27.52 36.06 47.46
CA GLN A 993 -26.24 36.32 46.77
C GLN A 993 -25.03 36.17 47.72
N PRO A 994 -23.77 36.45 47.29
CA PRO A 994 -23.04 35.91 46.14
C PRO A 994 -21.68 35.28 46.58
N GLN A 995 -21.06 34.47 45.72
CA GLN A 995 -19.66 34.03 45.90
C GLN A 995 -18.81 34.26 44.63
N ALA A 996 -17.51 34.47 44.85
CA ALA A 996 -16.55 34.91 43.85
C ALA A 996 -16.11 33.77 42.89
N PRO A 997 -15.68 34.09 41.66
CA PRO A 997 -15.26 33.08 40.68
C PRO A 997 -13.96 32.39 41.11
N GLN A 998 -13.98 31.05 41.12
CA GLN A 998 -12.76 30.23 41.13
C GLN A 998 -12.30 29.99 39.69
N PRO A 999 -10.99 30.09 39.38
CA PRO A 999 -10.47 29.94 38.03
C PRO A 999 -10.43 28.47 37.58
N TYR A 1000 -10.50 28.26 36.27
CA TYR A 1000 -10.21 26.95 35.66
C TYR A 1000 -8.72 26.63 35.78
N THR A 1001 -8.37 25.47 36.34
CA THR A 1001 -7.02 24.89 36.31
C THR A 1001 -6.98 23.63 35.44
N GLN A 1002 -5.87 23.44 34.74
CA GLN A 1002 -5.67 22.39 33.74
C GLN A 1002 -5.60 20.97 34.35
N PRO A 1003 -5.91 19.90 33.57
CA PRO A 1003 -5.60 18.54 33.97
C PRO A 1003 -4.07 18.32 34.03
N PRO A 1004 -3.50 17.83 35.16
CA PRO A 1004 -2.07 17.56 35.27
C PRO A 1004 -1.59 16.37 34.43
N GLN A 1005 -0.32 16.42 34.06
CA GLN A 1005 0.39 15.44 33.25
C GLN A 1005 0.46 14.06 33.91
N GLN A 1006 0.48 12.98 33.11
CA GLN A 1006 0.94 11.67 33.57
C GLN A 1006 2.44 11.74 33.86
N GLN A 1007 2.81 11.55 35.13
CA GLN A 1007 4.20 11.38 35.57
C GLN A 1007 4.42 9.92 35.98
N GLN A 1008 5.67 9.45 35.92
CA GLN A 1008 6.04 8.10 36.34
C GLN A 1008 5.69 7.86 37.82
N ALA A 1009 5.09 6.71 38.12
CA ALA A 1009 4.66 6.36 39.48
C ALA A 1009 5.85 6.32 40.47
N PRO A 1010 5.83 7.09 41.58
CA PRO A 1010 6.90 7.05 42.57
C PRO A 1010 6.94 5.71 43.32
N ALA A 1011 8.14 5.25 43.66
CA ALA A 1011 8.37 3.98 44.39
C ALA A 1011 7.62 3.85 45.75
N MET A 1012 7.10 4.96 46.27
CA MET A 1012 6.25 5.02 47.46
C MET A 1012 4.92 4.24 47.29
N GLU A 1013 4.35 4.23 46.08
CA GLU A 1013 3.05 3.58 45.81
C GLU A 1013 3.17 2.05 45.81
N GLN A 1014 4.24 1.51 45.22
CA GLN A 1014 4.57 0.09 45.27
C GLN A 1014 4.78 -0.39 46.72
N GLN A 1015 5.37 0.45 47.57
CA GLN A 1015 5.55 0.17 49.00
C GLN A 1015 4.20 0.14 49.77
N ALA A 1016 3.23 0.96 49.37
CA ALA A 1016 1.87 0.93 49.92
C ALA A 1016 1.11 -0.35 49.49
N ILE A 1017 1.30 -0.83 48.26
CA ILE A 1017 0.72 -2.10 47.78
C ILE A 1017 1.31 -3.28 48.58
N TYR A 1018 2.62 -3.35 48.77
CA TYR A 1018 3.23 -4.38 49.62
C TYR A 1018 2.72 -4.32 51.06
N ALA A 1019 2.50 -3.13 51.62
CA ALA A 1019 1.89 -2.97 52.94
C ALA A 1019 0.43 -3.48 52.99
N GLN A 1020 -0.38 -3.24 51.96
CA GLN A 1020 -1.75 -3.79 51.86
C GLN A 1020 -1.74 -5.32 51.77
N VAL A 1021 -0.87 -5.90 50.94
CA VAL A 1021 -0.71 -7.36 50.83
C VAL A 1021 -0.28 -7.97 52.17
N MET A 1022 0.57 -7.29 52.94
CA MET A 1022 0.96 -7.71 54.30
C MET A 1022 -0.11 -7.45 55.37
N ALA A 1023 -1.09 -6.57 55.13
CA ALA A 1023 -2.18 -6.26 56.06
C ALA A 1023 -3.39 -7.21 55.98
N LEU A 1024 -3.55 -7.98 54.88
CA LEU A 1024 -4.63 -8.96 54.74
C LEU A 1024 -4.66 -9.97 55.92
N THR A 1025 -5.83 -10.20 56.49
CA THR A 1025 -6.00 -11.27 57.50
C THR A 1025 -5.95 -12.64 56.84
N GLN A 1026 -5.54 -13.67 57.59
CA GLN A 1026 -5.53 -15.05 57.08
C GLN A 1026 -6.92 -15.49 56.60
N GLN A 1027 -7.98 -15.07 57.29
CA GLN A 1027 -9.37 -15.37 56.93
C GLN A 1027 -9.82 -14.71 55.61
N GLN A 1028 -9.25 -13.56 55.23
CA GLN A 1028 -9.47 -12.95 53.91
C GLN A 1028 -8.70 -13.70 52.81
N ILE A 1029 -7.48 -14.15 53.10
CA ILE A 1029 -6.67 -14.97 52.17
C ILE A 1029 -7.36 -16.33 51.93
N ASP A 1030 -7.93 -16.93 52.98
CA ASP A 1030 -8.65 -18.20 52.88
C ASP A 1030 -10.04 -18.10 52.23
N ALA A 1031 -10.52 -16.88 51.94
CA ALA A 1031 -11.69 -16.62 51.11
C ALA A 1031 -11.35 -16.47 49.61
N LEU A 1032 -10.06 -16.39 49.23
CA LEU A 1032 -9.63 -16.30 47.83
C LEU A 1032 -9.66 -17.66 47.12
N THR A 1033 -9.81 -17.64 45.79
CA THR A 1033 -9.63 -18.84 44.95
C THR A 1033 -8.20 -19.41 45.09
N PRO A 1034 -7.97 -20.70 44.82
CA PRO A 1034 -6.67 -21.33 45.06
C PRO A 1034 -5.48 -20.63 44.40
N GLU A 1035 -5.63 -20.13 43.17
CA GLU A 1035 -4.54 -19.46 42.44
C GLU A 1035 -4.16 -18.12 43.07
N TYR A 1036 -5.13 -17.23 43.32
CA TYR A 1036 -4.86 -15.94 43.98
C TYR A 1036 -4.39 -16.12 45.43
N ARG A 1037 -4.89 -17.15 46.15
CA ARG A 1037 -4.42 -17.51 47.49
C ARG A 1037 -2.93 -17.87 47.47
N ASN A 1038 -2.53 -18.74 46.55
CA ASN A 1038 -1.15 -19.19 46.41
C ASN A 1038 -0.21 -18.05 45.99
N GLN A 1039 -0.65 -17.17 45.08
CA GLN A 1039 0.11 -15.97 44.69
C GLN A 1039 0.31 -15.01 45.87
N ILE A 1040 -0.74 -14.69 46.63
CA ILE A 1040 -0.63 -13.81 47.82
C ILE A 1040 0.31 -14.41 48.88
N ILE A 1041 0.27 -15.73 49.09
CA ILE A 1041 1.18 -16.42 50.03
C ILE A 1041 2.63 -16.35 49.54
N ALA A 1042 2.89 -16.59 48.24
CA ALA A 1042 4.24 -16.51 47.67
C ALA A 1042 4.82 -15.08 47.75
N ILE A 1043 4.02 -14.07 47.41
CA ILE A 1043 4.39 -12.64 47.53
C ILE A 1043 4.72 -12.29 48.98
N ARG A 1044 3.91 -12.73 49.95
CA ARG A 1044 4.19 -12.54 51.39
C ARG A 1044 5.50 -13.19 51.84
N GLN A 1045 5.80 -14.40 51.37
CA GLN A 1045 7.04 -15.10 51.69
C GLN A 1045 8.25 -14.38 51.10
N ALA A 1046 8.16 -13.89 49.86
CA ALA A 1046 9.21 -13.08 49.23
C ALA A 1046 9.46 -11.75 49.99
N ILE A 1047 8.41 -11.03 50.39
CA ILE A 1047 8.52 -9.81 51.22
C ILE A 1047 9.19 -10.12 52.56
N MET A 1048 8.75 -11.18 53.27
CA MET A 1048 9.32 -11.56 54.57
C MET A 1048 10.77 -12.07 54.47
N ALA A 1049 11.18 -12.61 53.32
CA ALA A 1049 12.57 -12.97 53.04
C ALA A 1049 13.46 -11.77 52.64
N GLY A 1050 12.91 -10.55 52.56
CA GLY A 1050 13.63 -9.35 52.12
C GLY A 1050 13.83 -9.24 50.59
N GLY A 1051 13.17 -10.11 49.81
CA GLY A 1051 13.13 -10.03 48.36
C GLY A 1051 12.17 -8.94 47.87
N ARG A 1052 12.31 -8.57 46.60
CA ARG A 1052 11.28 -7.82 45.85
C ARG A 1052 10.46 -8.82 45.03
N PRO A 1053 9.18 -9.05 45.35
CA PRO A 1053 8.25 -9.83 44.52
C PRO A 1053 7.69 -8.99 43.36
#